data_AF-A0A1H2WCF3-F1
#
_entry.id   AF-A0A1H2WCF3-F1
#
_cell.length_a   1.000
_cell.length_b   1.000
_cell.length_c   1.000
_cell.angle_alpha   90.00
_cell.angle_beta   90.00
_cell.angle_gamma   90.00
#
_symmetry.space_group_name_H-M   'P 1'
#
loop_
_entity.id
_entity.type
_entity.pdbx_description
1 polymer ?
#
loop_
_entity_poly.entity_id
_entity_poly.type
_entity_poly.pdbx_seq_one_letter_code
_entity_poly.pdbx_strand_id
1 'polypeptide(L)'
;MTKRGRIRALLAVPLILAGLVNPVQAGHAAPQTAGVVPCGVQAGGLIGDRWQGLNAGGGPLGCPTAPEEAVPNSTARRQPYEHGEIVYSPSQGAKMVVSAYLERNEAVIDWGSTEGHTYSFFMIGWKHNGLTRVEAASPAPADHGTFSMPLTRGPGRYEFQVLGCDGVPNPQNGQPQPTCRDGYTFPVALTVPDLSAQPSDCPGPAVDGLIGQRWRELGAGAGKLGCPTSPQVGEPFGRRQYFQHGSLVFSPRQGTNLVVAVYSINNQVFAEWGPTDPFFYDKFIVRWNVDGKHEDAWQHDVYPYKERRREGFHRFWAPNGHVEVIVEGCDGDCKQGWTLTATTEVFYTGGTDIRDVSATDPAHALDNVDVRRARAAEHQACQNPLDISTRKAGEGEITGIAGHLETVRRQGTDFRCPGQASSVELANRLLRQATTYPTGSTFDDIFICEHRYGDYDMFLKGLMVVMYRYGDLLYPLSKQHARGYLFSETGPHSTDDEHIEACNLDVSETENHRLMIETSKYLSNQLLWDVNHDNTYDNAANGLRDYLLPHIQKFAQHDFMEYNSRPYSRLAAHALMNLYDYARDQKIRVAAQIVLDYLTTKFGVSSNDLRRAGPFRRQKEREDEEIHTYYGGDSDPMTGMFMLWTGFTPNTGGYLPDSFTGEANIATFSSYLPPRAAIWRAMDKSEPYQQTFYHGNRPKMSYSPDNADPAVEIYSSSPSFLLTAGGVWTNSGYGYDVRRSYKLVGSAQSTTLMPTKNIAGHGEVKFEDLIRFRGRSDDRSRYNICVSGGFACGYGFAMPDVLNTCADHVVSGGWDILNLDTEKCGKLGMYVATQIVDTKTQEFGKTGLFYAMESSKMDFGKFGTDTVALNANPPAGTFRSPDGHTFVFNFGKDDDKYAAQVTSVDGITQPHWSATGLAQGPTLRSDGHDGYLEIKYPKCDATTVLDYRDAANPSITTQWGTCH
;
A
#
# COMPACT_ATOMS: atom_id res chain seq x y z
N MET A 1 35.81 -25.39 51.45
CA MET A 1 35.94 -26.51 52.41
C MET A 1 34.60 -27.22 52.52
N THR A 2 34.62 -28.54 52.29
CA THR A 2 33.77 -29.65 52.81
C THR A 2 32.27 -29.39 53.14
N LYS A 3 31.29 -29.95 52.42
CA LYS A 3 30.76 -31.36 52.36
C LYS A 3 29.89 -31.84 53.55
N ARG A 4 28.76 -32.47 53.17
CA ARG A 4 27.84 -33.44 53.86
C ARG A 4 26.62 -32.80 54.55
N GLY A 5 25.35 -33.12 54.26
CA GLY A 5 24.73 -34.22 53.53
C GLY A 5 24.12 -35.25 54.49
N ARG A 6 22.79 -35.31 54.59
CA ARG A 6 22.03 -36.51 55.01
C ARG A 6 20.65 -36.54 54.33
N ILE A 7 20.42 -37.68 53.68
CA ILE A 7 19.22 -38.12 52.94
C ILE A 7 18.49 -39.17 53.80
N ARG A 8 17.15 -39.20 53.74
CA ARG A 8 16.24 -40.37 53.56
C ARG A 8 14.78 -39.89 53.73
N ALA A 9 13.96 -39.89 52.68
CA ALA A 9 13.14 -41.01 52.14
C ALA A 9 11.86 -41.24 52.98
N LEU A 10 10.63 -41.46 52.48
CA LEU A 10 10.04 -41.65 51.15
C LEU A 10 8.49 -41.69 51.33
N LEU A 11 7.75 -41.65 50.20
CA LEU A 11 6.31 -41.93 49.93
C LEU A 11 5.44 -40.68 49.71
N ALA A 12 4.60 -40.48 48.68
CA ALA A 12 4.35 -40.98 47.31
C ALA A 12 2.84 -40.78 47.05
N VAL A 13 2.44 -39.92 46.09
CA VAL A 13 1.09 -39.81 45.48
C VAL A 13 1.28 -39.27 44.05
N PRO A 14 0.50 -39.72 43.02
CA PRO A 14 0.99 -39.83 41.63
C PRO A 14 0.83 -38.55 40.79
N LEU A 15 1.77 -38.35 39.87
CA LEU A 15 1.69 -37.36 38.79
C LEU A 15 0.73 -37.83 37.69
N ILE A 16 -0.28 -37.01 37.40
CA ILE A 16 -0.98 -37.02 36.11
C ILE A 16 -0.22 -36.08 35.18
N LEU A 17 0.15 -36.59 33.99
CA LEU A 17 0.80 -35.85 32.92
C LEU A 17 -0.10 -34.70 32.43
N ALA A 18 0.36 -33.46 32.58
CA ALA A 18 -0.06 -32.34 31.74
C ALA A 18 1.00 -32.16 30.65
N GLY A 19 0.59 -32.34 29.39
CA GLY A 19 1.42 -32.05 28.23
C GLY A 19 1.71 -30.55 28.17
N LEU A 20 2.97 -30.18 28.41
CA LEU A 20 3.51 -28.87 28.09
C LEU A 20 3.52 -28.70 26.57
N VAL A 21 2.56 -27.94 26.05
CA VAL A 21 2.69 -27.36 24.72
C VAL A 21 3.72 -26.24 24.85
N ASN A 22 4.95 -26.53 24.43
CA ASN A 22 6.00 -25.51 24.33
C ASN A 22 5.50 -24.41 23.38
N PRO A 23 5.67 -23.12 23.72
CA PRO A 23 5.54 -22.07 22.74
C PRO A 23 6.56 -22.37 21.64
N VAL A 24 6.09 -22.48 20.40
CA VAL A 24 6.97 -22.57 19.23
C VAL A 24 7.72 -21.25 19.17
N GLN A 25 8.89 -21.20 19.79
CA GLN A 25 9.91 -20.23 19.44
C GLN A 25 10.15 -20.40 17.96
N ALA A 26 9.80 -19.38 17.17
CA ALA A 26 10.31 -19.22 15.84
C ALA A 26 11.84 -19.28 15.93
N GLY A 27 12.39 -20.46 15.64
CA GLY A 27 13.82 -20.68 15.52
C GLY A 27 14.28 -19.81 14.37
N HIS A 28 14.79 -18.63 14.70
CA HIS A 28 15.56 -17.82 13.79
C HIS A 28 16.78 -18.68 13.44
N ALA A 29 16.78 -19.27 12.24
CA ALA A 29 18.00 -19.77 11.66
C ALA A 29 18.98 -18.60 11.70
N ALA A 30 20.12 -18.79 12.36
CA ALA A 30 21.19 -17.81 12.37
C ALA A 30 21.46 -17.42 10.90
N PRO A 31 21.57 -16.11 10.59
CA PRO A 31 21.83 -15.67 9.23
C PRO A 31 23.11 -16.37 8.77
N GLN A 32 23.01 -17.15 7.69
CA GLN A 32 24.20 -17.49 6.92
C GLN A 32 24.76 -16.15 6.48
N THR A 33 25.86 -15.71 7.09
CA THR A 33 26.65 -14.59 6.60
C THR A 33 26.91 -14.88 5.12
N ALA A 34 26.37 -14.05 4.23
CA ALA A 34 26.66 -14.11 2.81
C ALA A 34 28.19 -14.15 2.68
N GLY A 35 28.72 -15.32 2.32
CA GLY A 35 30.15 -15.51 2.19
C GLY A 35 30.63 -14.56 1.10
N VAL A 36 31.54 -13.65 1.45
CA VAL A 36 32.28 -12.86 0.46
C VAL A 36 32.84 -13.85 -0.54
N VAL A 37 32.40 -13.78 -1.81
CA VAL A 37 32.96 -14.61 -2.88
C VAL A 37 34.46 -14.31 -2.91
N PRO A 38 35.34 -15.27 -2.56
CA PRO A 38 36.75 -14.98 -2.43
C PRO A 38 37.34 -14.80 -3.83
N CYS A 39 37.64 -13.55 -4.17
CA CYS A 39 38.26 -13.21 -5.45
C CYS A 39 39.78 -13.44 -5.43
N GLY A 40 40.33 -13.93 -6.54
CA GLY A 40 41.76 -14.20 -6.68
C GLY A 40 42.64 -12.95 -6.80
N VAL A 41 42.03 -11.81 -7.15
CA VAL A 41 42.68 -10.49 -7.23
C VAL A 41 42.09 -9.58 -6.16
N GLN A 42 42.96 -8.82 -5.48
CA GLN A 42 42.56 -7.89 -4.44
C GLN A 42 42.28 -6.49 -5.01
N ALA A 43 41.25 -5.84 -4.49
CA ALA A 43 40.97 -4.42 -4.70
C ALA A 43 41.25 -3.66 -3.40
N GLY A 44 41.93 -2.51 -3.49
CA GLY A 44 42.35 -1.71 -2.33
C GLY A 44 42.04 -0.23 -2.48
N GLY A 45 42.24 0.54 -1.41
CA GLY A 45 41.98 1.99 -1.39
C GLY A 45 40.53 2.33 -1.76
N LEU A 46 40.32 3.52 -2.34
CA LEU A 46 38.99 4.01 -2.69
C LEU A 46 38.27 3.15 -3.74
N ILE A 47 39.02 2.51 -4.64
CA ILE A 47 38.46 1.57 -5.62
C ILE A 47 37.93 0.32 -4.90
N GLY A 48 38.72 -0.25 -3.99
CA GLY A 48 38.30 -1.37 -3.15
C GLY A 48 37.11 -1.02 -2.26
N ASP A 49 37.12 0.14 -1.62
CA ASP A 49 36.01 0.62 -0.79
C ASP A 49 34.72 0.77 -1.59
N ARG A 50 34.81 1.27 -2.84
CA ARG A 50 33.65 1.36 -3.74
C ARG A 50 33.11 -0.01 -4.11
N TRP A 51 33.98 -0.95 -4.47
CA TRP A 51 33.61 -2.32 -4.81
C TRP A 51 32.95 -3.03 -3.61
N GLN A 52 33.51 -2.92 -2.41
CA GLN A 52 32.91 -3.43 -1.18
C GLN A 52 31.55 -2.77 -0.91
N GLY A 53 31.47 -1.46 -1.14
CA GLY A 53 30.25 -0.68 -1.07
C GLY A 53 29.12 -1.18 -1.98
N LEU A 54 29.49 -1.75 -3.12
CA LEU A 54 28.61 -2.37 -4.11
C LEU A 54 28.49 -3.89 -3.93
N ASN A 55 28.69 -4.41 -2.71
CA ASN A 55 28.56 -5.84 -2.35
C ASN A 55 29.68 -6.78 -2.87
N ALA A 56 30.84 -6.21 -3.21
CA ALA A 56 32.05 -6.95 -3.58
C ALA A 56 31.81 -7.98 -4.70
N GLY A 57 32.38 -9.18 -4.58
CA GLY A 57 32.25 -10.24 -5.59
C GLY A 57 30.84 -10.82 -5.74
N GLY A 58 29.94 -10.55 -4.78
CA GLY A 58 28.52 -10.84 -4.89
C GLY A 58 27.69 -9.66 -5.42
N GLY A 59 28.35 -8.58 -5.83
CA GLY A 59 27.76 -7.38 -6.39
C GLY A 59 27.75 -7.37 -7.92
N PRO A 60 27.19 -6.32 -8.53
CA PRO A 60 26.97 -6.26 -9.98
C PRO A 60 28.26 -6.18 -10.80
N LEU A 61 29.40 -5.83 -10.18
CA LEU A 61 30.71 -5.81 -10.86
C LEU A 61 31.37 -7.20 -10.94
N GLY A 62 31.04 -8.12 -10.03
CA GLY A 62 31.74 -9.40 -9.86
C GLY A 62 33.15 -9.23 -9.28
N CYS A 63 34.01 -10.22 -9.50
CA CYS A 63 35.39 -10.21 -9.03
C CYS A 63 36.30 -9.29 -9.87
N PRO A 64 37.35 -8.69 -9.27
CA PRO A 64 38.40 -8.00 -10.03
C PRO A 64 39.14 -9.00 -10.94
N THR A 65 39.42 -8.60 -12.18
CA THR A 65 40.07 -9.46 -13.18
C THR A 65 41.56 -9.15 -13.35
N ALA A 66 42.01 -7.96 -12.92
CA ALA A 66 43.41 -7.56 -12.91
C ALA A 66 43.72 -6.62 -11.72
N PRO A 67 45.00 -6.47 -11.33
CA PRO A 67 45.41 -5.48 -10.33
C PRO A 67 45.04 -4.04 -10.72
N GLU A 68 45.02 -3.14 -9.75
CA GLU A 68 44.85 -1.71 -9.99
C GLU A 68 46.01 -1.14 -10.82
N GLU A 69 45.68 -0.34 -11.85
CA GLU A 69 46.64 0.23 -12.78
C GLU A 69 46.60 1.77 -12.79
N ALA A 70 47.76 2.39 -13.04
CA ALA A 70 47.86 3.82 -13.26
C ALA A 70 47.28 4.23 -14.63
N VAL A 71 46.43 5.25 -14.65
CA VAL A 71 46.00 5.88 -15.90
C VAL A 71 47.16 6.75 -16.42
N PRO A 72 47.69 6.53 -17.65
CA PRO A 72 48.87 7.22 -18.15
C PRO A 72 48.77 8.74 -18.05
N ASN A 73 49.86 9.40 -17.63
CA ASN A 73 49.97 10.86 -17.49
C ASN A 73 48.92 11.48 -16.55
N SER A 74 48.46 10.76 -15.52
CA SER A 74 47.49 11.27 -14.55
C SER A 74 47.73 10.72 -13.13
N THR A 75 47.03 11.30 -12.15
CA THR A 75 46.94 10.78 -10.78
C THR A 75 45.82 9.76 -10.61
N ALA A 76 45.07 9.45 -11.68
CA ALA A 76 43.99 8.49 -11.65
C ALA A 76 44.48 7.05 -11.64
N ARG A 77 43.61 6.18 -11.15
CA ARG A 77 43.79 4.74 -11.04
C ARG A 77 42.54 4.06 -11.54
N ARG A 78 42.68 2.86 -12.10
CA ARG A 78 41.54 2.05 -12.56
C ARG A 78 41.76 0.59 -12.27
N GLN A 79 40.67 -0.15 -12.17
CA GLN A 79 40.71 -1.59 -12.02
C GLN A 79 39.55 -2.24 -12.80
N PRO A 80 39.83 -3.25 -13.64
CA PRO A 80 38.79 -3.99 -14.35
C PRO A 80 38.20 -5.12 -13.47
N TYR A 81 36.93 -5.40 -13.72
CA TYR A 81 36.12 -6.41 -13.04
C TYR A 81 35.43 -7.30 -14.09
N GLU A 82 34.83 -8.41 -13.66
CA GLU A 82 34.15 -9.36 -14.56
C GLU A 82 33.06 -8.72 -15.41
N HIS A 83 32.33 -7.74 -14.86
CA HIS A 83 31.19 -7.10 -15.50
C HIS A 83 31.35 -5.59 -15.67
N GLY A 84 32.55 -5.04 -15.47
CA GLY A 84 32.75 -3.59 -15.51
C GLY A 84 34.15 -3.10 -15.15
N GLU A 85 34.25 -1.82 -14.80
CA GLU A 85 35.47 -1.15 -14.37
C GLU A 85 35.15 -0.14 -13.27
N ILE A 86 36.10 0.09 -12.36
CA ILE A 86 36.06 1.23 -11.43
C ILE A 86 37.28 2.11 -11.68
N VAL A 87 37.08 3.43 -11.72
CA VAL A 87 38.10 4.45 -11.90
C VAL A 87 38.07 5.43 -10.75
N TYR A 88 39.21 5.67 -10.13
CA TYR A 88 39.44 6.78 -9.20
C TYR A 88 39.81 8.04 -9.99
N SER A 89 39.06 9.12 -9.79
CA SER A 89 39.15 10.36 -10.57
C SER A 89 39.21 11.61 -9.68
N PRO A 90 40.37 11.94 -9.09
CA PRO A 90 40.50 12.97 -8.06
C PRO A 90 40.21 14.42 -8.51
N SER A 91 40.04 14.67 -9.81
CA SER A 91 39.83 16.01 -10.36
C SER A 91 38.53 16.68 -9.91
N GLN A 92 37.50 15.91 -9.53
CA GLN A 92 36.21 16.40 -9.02
C GLN A 92 36.03 16.16 -7.50
N GLY A 93 37.10 15.80 -6.80
CA GLY A 93 37.05 15.53 -5.36
C GLY A 93 37.99 14.40 -4.94
N ALA A 94 38.54 14.50 -3.73
CA ALA A 94 39.56 13.56 -3.23
C ALA A 94 39.07 12.10 -3.08
N LYS A 95 37.75 11.88 -3.02
CA LYS A 95 37.10 10.57 -2.94
C LYS A 95 36.36 10.14 -4.20
N MET A 96 36.42 10.92 -5.27
CA MET A 96 35.62 10.67 -6.46
C MET A 96 36.06 9.37 -7.16
N VAL A 97 35.15 8.41 -7.18
CA VAL A 97 35.26 7.12 -7.85
C VAL A 97 34.06 6.94 -8.77
N VAL A 98 34.29 6.46 -9.98
CA VAL A 98 33.24 6.17 -10.97
C VAL A 98 33.32 4.70 -11.32
N SER A 99 32.21 4.00 -11.17
CA SER A 99 32.04 2.62 -11.60
C SER A 99 31.14 2.57 -12.82
N ALA A 100 31.45 1.71 -13.78
CA ALA A 100 30.54 1.33 -14.84
C ALA A 100 30.44 -0.18 -14.93
N TYR A 101 29.22 -0.71 -14.93
CA TYR A 101 28.96 -2.13 -15.01
C TYR A 101 27.77 -2.44 -15.91
N LEU A 102 27.76 -3.64 -16.46
CA LEU A 102 26.70 -4.16 -17.31
C LEU A 102 25.65 -4.84 -16.44
N GLU A 103 24.46 -4.28 -16.38
CA GLU A 103 23.29 -4.96 -15.83
C GLU A 103 22.36 -5.32 -17.00
N ARG A 104 22.42 -6.59 -17.44
CA ARG A 104 21.75 -7.09 -18.65
C ARG A 104 22.13 -6.31 -19.92
N ASN A 105 21.32 -5.32 -20.30
CA ASN A 105 21.51 -4.45 -21.45
C ASN A 105 21.49 -2.97 -21.06
N GLU A 106 21.67 -2.68 -19.78
CA GLU A 106 21.90 -1.32 -19.31
C GLU A 106 23.37 -1.19 -18.91
N ALA A 107 24.00 -0.11 -19.38
CA ALA A 107 25.18 0.39 -18.70
C ALA A 107 24.69 1.14 -17.46
N VAL A 108 25.16 0.73 -16.28
CA VAL A 108 24.96 1.46 -15.04
C VAL A 108 26.26 2.18 -14.71
N ILE A 109 26.18 3.49 -14.56
CA ILE A 109 27.27 4.39 -14.21
C ILE A 109 26.96 4.91 -12.82
N ASP A 110 27.79 4.60 -11.84
CA ASP A 110 27.52 4.85 -10.43
C ASP A 110 28.78 5.47 -9.80
N TRP A 111 28.66 6.67 -9.21
CA TRP A 111 29.79 7.46 -8.71
C TRP A 111 29.68 7.82 -7.23
N GLY A 112 30.84 7.90 -6.58
CA GLY A 112 30.99 8.17 -5.14
C GLY A 112 31.06 9.65 -4.80
N SER A 113 31.24 9.92 -3.49
CA SER A 113 31.28 11.29 -2.95
C SER A 113 32.35 12.15 -3.64
N THR A 114 31.96 13.35 -4.04
CA THR A 114 32.83 14.42 -4.54
C THR A 114 33.53 15.20 -3.44
N GLU A 115 33.45 14.75 -2.17
CA GLU A 115 34.10 15.26 -0.95
C GLU A 115 34.55 16.73 -1.02
N GLY A 116 33.69 17.65 -0.54
CA GLY A 116 33.96 19.08 -0.51
C GLY A 116 33.35 19.88 -1.66
N HIS A 117 32.80 19.19 -2.67
CA HIS A 117 32.06 19.78 -3.78
C HIS A 117 30.60 19.32 -3.74
N THR A 118 29.67 20.23 -4.02
CA THR A 118 28.23 19.94 -4.18
C THR A 118 27.76 20.50 -5.50
N TYR A 119 26.96 19.72 -6.23
CA TYR A 119 26.42 20.07 -7.54
C TYR A 119 24.89 20.00 -7.55
N SER A 120 24.28 20.75 -8.47
CA SER A 120 22.82 20.69 -8.69
C SER A 120 22.42 19.48 -9.54
N PHE A 121 23.27 19.05 -10.46
CA PHE A 121 23.10 17.87 -11.30
C PHE A 121 24.45 17.40 -11.87
N PHE A 122 24.46 16.23 -12.51
CA PHE A 122 25.63 15.70 -13.20
C PHE A 122 25.35 15.47 -14.68
N MET A 123 26.32 15.75 -15.54
CA MET A 123 26.29 15.39 -16.94
C MET A 123 27.08 14.11 -17.18
N ILE A 124 26.54 13.24 -18.02
CA ILE A 124 27.11 11.94 -18.36
C ILE A 124 27.44 11.95 -19.85
N GLY A 125 28.74 12.09 -20.14
CA GLY A 125 29.27 11.98 -21.50
C GLY A 125 29.67 10.53 -21.80
N TRP A 126 29.45 10.07 -23.03
CA TRP A 126 29.80 8.71 -23.38
C TRP A 126 30.29 8.51 -24.83
N LYS A 127 31.04 7.43 -25.02
CA LYS A 127 31.57 7.02 -26.32
C LYS A 127 31.25 5.55 -26.58
N HIS A 128 31.03 5.20 -27.84
CA HIS A 128 30.92 3.81 -28.29
C HIS A 128 31.92 3.59 -29.43
N ASN A 129 32.85 2.64 -29.25
CA ASN A 129 33.92 2.33 -30.20
C ASN A 129 34.69 3.59 -30.67
N GLY A 130 34.96 4.52 -29.76
CA GLY A 130 35.71 5.75 -30.01
C GLY A 130 34.91 6.90 -30.65
N LEU A 131 33.65 6.68 -31.02
CA LEU A 131 32.77 7.72 -31.53
C LEU A 131 32.12 8.48 -30.36
N THR A 132 32.40 9.79 -30.28
CA THR A 132 31.87 10.68 -29.24
C THR A 132 30.37 10.86 -29.41
N ARG A 133 29.62 10.74 -28.31
CA ARG A 133 28.15 10.87 -28.31
C ARG A 133 27.64 11.61 -27.08
N VAL A 134 26.51 12.29 -27.31
CA VAL A 134 25.34 12.55 -26.45
C VAL A 134 25.63 12.73 -24.96
N GLU A 135 25.45 13.94 -24.46
CA GLU A 135 25.54 14.24 -23.03
C GLU A 135 24.14 14.14 -22.40
N ALA A 136 23.99 13.26 -21.41
CA ALA A 136 22.75 13.15 -20.65
C ALA A 136 22.91 13.83 -19.29
N ALA A 137 21.95 14.68 -18.91
CA ALA A 137 21.88 15.16 -17.53
C ALA A 137 21.28 14.04 -16.65
N SER A 138 22.05 13.58 -15.66
CA SER A 138 21.54 12.83 -14.52
C SER A 138 21.37 13.80 -13.36
N PRO A 139 20.14 14.05 -12.90
CA PRO A 139 20.00 14.63 -11.58
C PRO A 139 20.69 13.68 -10.57
N ALA A 140 21.12 14.11 -9.39
CA ALA A 140 21.60 13.19 -8.36
C ALA A 140 21.57 13.88 -7.00
N PRO A 141 21.73 13.16 -5.87
CA PRO A 141 22.23 13.78 -4.66
C PRO A 141 23.46 14.65 -4.97
N ALA A 142 23.68 15.70 -4.18
CA ALA A 142 24.61 16.77 -4.56
C ALA A 142 26.08 16.32 -4.74
N ASP A 143 26.47 15.19 -4.14
CA ASP A 143 27.86 14.73 -4.13
C ASP A 143 28.07 13.29 -4.65
N HIS A 144 27.02 12.56 -5.00
CA HIS A 144 27.12 11.18 -5.51
C HIS A 144 25.90 10.84 -6.37
N GLY A 145 25.92 9.72 -7.09
CA GLY A 145 24.76 9.35 -7.89
C GLY A 145 24.93 8.12 -8.75
N THR A 146 23.88 7.86 -9.52
CA THR A 146 23.87 6.82 -10.54
C THR A 146 23.12 7.32 -11.77
N PHE A 147 23.47 6.74 -12.90
CA PHE A 147 22.85 6.93 -14.19
C PHE A 147 22.81 5.59 -14.89
N SER A 148 21.72 5.30 -15.58
CA SER A 148 21.63 4.10 -16.40
C SER A 148 21.08 4.43 -17.76
N MET A 149 21.55 3.71 -18.76
CA MET A 149 20.97 3.79 -20.08
C MET A 149 20.96 2.44 -20.79
N PRO A 150 19.93 2.19 -21.62
CA PRO A 150 19.92 1.02 -22.48
C PRO A 150 21.02 1.08 -23.53
N LEU A 151 21.63 -0.06 -23.83
CA LEU A 151 22.73 -0.23 -24.78
C LEU A 151 22.20 -0.49 -26.19
N THR A 152 21.48 0.48 -26.76
CA THR A 152 20.82 0.35 -28.08
C THR A 152 21.78 0.29 -29.28
N ARG A 153 23.10 0.45 -29.05
CA ARG A 153 24.14 0.42 -30.10
C ARG A 153 24.81 -0.94 -30.24
N GLY A 154 24.40 -1.93 -29.44
CA GLY A 154 24.91 -3.30 -29.52
C GLY A 154 26.31 -3.46 -28.92
N PRO A 155 27.02 -4.56 -29.26
CA PRO A 155 28.29 -4.91 -28.64
C PRO A 155 29.41 -3.91 -28.92
N GLY A 156 30.46 -3.97 -28.12
CA GLY A 156 31.64 -3.12 -28.26
C GLY A 156 32.05 -2.43 -26.97
N ARG A 157 33.03 -1.53 -27.08
CA ARG A 157 33.58 -0.81 -25.93
C ARG A 157 32.87 0.52 -25.76
N TYR A 158 32.28 0.69 -24.58
CA TYR A 158 31.70 1.93 -24.11
C TYR A 158 32.64 2.60 -23.13
N GLU A 159 32.68 3.93 -23.14
CA GLU A 159 33.44 4.73 -22.17
C GLU A 159 32.53 5.84 -21.65
N PHE A 160 32.48 6.02 -20.32
CA PHE A 160 31.62 6.98 -19.64
C PHE A 160 32.43 7.97 -18.83
N GLN A 161 31.97 9.22 -18.78
CA GLN A 161 32.55 10.28 -17.97
C GLN A 161 31.44 11.06 -17.27
N VAL A 162 31.68 11.47 -16.04
CA VAL A 162 30.74 12.23 -15.20
C VAL A 162 31.25 13.67 -15.07
N LEU A 163 30.36 14.66 -15.03
CA LEU A 163 30.69 16.07 -14.84
C LEU A 163 29.68 16.72 -13.90
N GLY A 164 30.11 17.18 -12.72
CA GLY A 164 29.26 17.95 -11.81
C GLY A 164 29.00 19.39 -12.31
N CYS A 165 27.74 19.83 -12.25
CA CYS A 165 27.30 21.14 -12.71
C CYS A 165 26.29 21.80 -11.74
N ASP A 166 26.31 23.12 -11.67
CA ASP A 166 25.38 23.95 -10.89
C ASP A 166 24.38 24.67 -11.78
N GLY A 167 23.16 24.85 -11.27
CA GLY A 167 22.05 25.50 -11.99
C GLY A 167 21.02 24.50 -12.51
N VAL A 168 20.28 24.90 -13.55
CA VAL A 168 19.21 24.09 -14.14
C VAL A 168 19.75 23.30 -15.34
N PRO A 169 19.51 21.97 -15.43
CA PRO A 169 19.85 21.21 -16.62
C PRO A 169 19.02 21.69 -17.84
N ASN A 170 19.70 22.03 -18.94
CA ASN A 170 19.09 22.52 -20.19
C ASN A 170 18.16 23.75 -19.99
N PRO A 171 18.72 24.91 -19.58
CA PRO A 171 17.96 26.11 -19.26
C PRO A 171 17.13 26.61 -20.45
N GLN A 172 15.87 26.99 -20.20
CA GLN A 172 15.00 27.62 -21.20
C GLN A 172 15.36 29.10 -21.40
N ASN A 173 14.83 29.72 -22.46
CA ASN A 173 15.14 31.11 -22.84
C ASN A 173 15.06 32.08 -21.64
N GLY A 174 16.20 32.68 -21.28
CA GLY A 174 16.32 33.63 -20.17
C GLY A 174 16.87 33.04 -18.87
N GLN A 175 17.00 31.72 -18.74
CA GLN A 175 17.68 31.09 -17.60
C GLN A 175 19.21 31.09 -17.78
N PRO A 176 19.99 31.24 -16.70
CA PRO A 176 21.45 31.16 -16.74
C PRO A 176 21.94 29.80 -17.24
N GLN A 177 23.04 29.79 -18.00
CA GLN A 177 23.71 28.55 -18.39
C GLN A 177 24.28 27.84 -17.16
N PRO A 178 24.23 26.49 -17.11
CA PRO A 178 24.80 25.75 -16.00
C PRO A 178 26.32 25.94 -15.94
N THR A 179 26.87 25.97 -14.72
CA THR A 179 28.30 26.15 -14.48
C THR A 179 28.92 24.85 -14.03
N CYS A 180 29.90 24.32 -14.75
CA CYS A 180 30.57 23.05 -14.43
C CYS A 180 32.05 23.32 -14.15
N ARG A 181 32.44 23.31 -12.88
CA ARG A 181 33.69 23.91 -12.39
C ARG A 181 34.92 23.01 -12.55
N ASP A 182 34.71 21.69 -12.49
CA ASP A 182 35.79 20.74 -12.17
C ASP A 182 36.13 19.76 -13.32
N GLY A 183 35.57 20.00 -14.52
CA GLY A 183 35.82 19.20 -15.72
C GLY A 183 35.34 17.74 -15.61
N TYR A 184 35.41 16.97 -16.70
CA TYR A 184 34.95 15.57 -16.70
C TYR A 184 35.86 14.65 -15.89
N THR A 185 35.29 13.59 -15.31
CA THR A 185 36.07 12.50 -14.71
C THR A 185 36.90 11.79 -15.76
N PHE A 186 37.89 11.01 -15.32
CA PHE A 186 38.54 10.05 -16.20
C PHE A 186 37.53 9.03 -16.74
N PRO A 187 37.67 8.58 -18.00
CA PRO A 187 36.75 7.63 -18.60
C PRO A 187 36.78 6.29 -17.88
N VAL A 188 35.59 5.80 -17.49
CA VAL A 188 35.38 4.43 -17.03
C VAL A 188 34.85 3.58 -18.19
N ALA A 189 35.43 2.41 -18.40
CA ALA A 189 35.12 1.56 -19.55
C ALA A 189 34.15 0.43 -19.20
N LEU A 190 33.29 0.09 -20.16
CA LEU A 190 32.44 -1.09 -20.14
C LEU A 190 32.54 -1.82 -21.48
N THR A 191 32.87 -3.11 -21.47
CA THR A 191 32.89 -3.92 -22.69
C THR A 191 31.65 -4.78 -22.77
N VAL A 192 30.82 -4.53 -23.78
CA VAL A 192 29.60 -5.31 -24.02
C VAL A 192 29.94 -6.44 -24.99
N PRO A 193 29.80 -7.71 -24.57
CA PRO A 193 30.16 -8.85 -25.41
C PRO A 193 29.21 -8.98 -26.61
N ASP A 194 29.73 -9.51 -27.72
CA ASP A 194 28.87 -9.93 -28.85
C ASP A 194 28.13 -11.20 -28.45
N LEU A 195 26.81 -11.06 -28.23
CA LEU A 195 25.95 -12.14 -27.80
C LEU A 195 25.35 -12.93 -28.97
N SER A 196 25.81 -12.79 -30.22
CA SER A 196 25.14 -13.30 -31.44
C SER A 196 24.63 -14.76 -31.46
N ALA A 197 25.05 -15.64 -30.53
CA ALA A 197 24.50 -16.98 -30.34
C ALA A 197 23.21 -17.01 -29.49
N GLN A 198 22.25 -17.90 -29.81
CA GLN A 198 21.09 -18.12 -28.93
C GLN A 198 21.53 -18.74 -27.58
N PRO A 199 20.99 -18.29 -26.44
CA PRO A 199 21.21 -18.93 -25.15
C PRO A 199 20.70 -20.38 -25.16
N SER A 200 21.50 -21.31 -24.61
CA SER A 200 21.19 -22.76 -24.60
C SER A 200 20.01 -23.15 -23.72
N ASP A 201 19.64 -22.29 -22.79
CA ASP A 201 18.54 -22.41 -21.81
C ASP A 201 17.19 -21.92 -22.35
N CYS A 202 17.14 -21.45 -23.59
CA CYS A 202 15.95 -20.90 -24.22
C CYS A 202 15.57 -21.67 -25.48
N PRO A 203 14.84 -22.80 -25.34
CA PRO A 203 14.48 -23.65 -26.47
C PRO A 203 13.45 -22.95 -27.36
N GLY A 204 13.71 -22.94 -28.66
CA GLY A 204 12.79 -22.41 -29.66
C GLY A 204 13.44 -22.25 -31.03
N PRO A 205 12.71 -21.75 -32.03
CA PRO A 205 13.25 -21.52 -33.36
C PRO A 205 14.42 -20.53 -33.34
N ALA A 206 15.33 -20.66 -34.32
CA ALA A 206 16.49 -19.78 -34.44
C ALA A 206 16.08 -18.31 -34.54
N VAL A 207 16.82 -17.45 -33.85
CA VAL A 207 16.63 -15.99 -33.88
C VAL A 207 17.92 -15.36 -34.40
N ASP A 208 17.89 -14.90 -35.64
CA ASP A 208 19.05 -14.40 -36.38
C ASP A 208 18.83 -12.97 -36.92
N GLY A 209 19.86 -12.42 -37.57
CA GLY A 209 19.81 -11.07 -38.15
C GLY A 209 19.54 -9.97 -37.12
N LEU A 210 18.92 -8.88 -37.57
CA LEU A 210 18.60 -7.72 -36.73
C LEU A 210 17.57 -8.04 -35.64
N ILE A 211 16.63 -8.96 -35.90
CA ILE A 211 15.68 -9.45 -34.88
C ILE A 211 16.45 -10.18 -33.77
N GLY A 212 17.37 -11.08 -34.12
CA GLY A 212 18.22 -11.77 -33.15
C GLY A 212 19.08 -10.82 -32.35
N GLN A 213 19.67 -9.81 -33.01
CA GLN A 213 20.42 -8.77 -32.32
C GLN A 213 19.54 -8.03 -31.31
N ARG A 214 18.37 -7.54 -31.73
CA ARG A 214 17.45 -6.80 -30.86
C ARG A 214 16.90 -7.65 -29.72
N TRP A 215 16.59 -8.92 -29.96
CA TRP A 215 16.12 -9.83 -28.92
C TRP A 215 17.16 -10.01 -27.81
N ARG A 216 18.43 -10.13 -28.19
CA ARG A 216 19.54 -10.25 -27.23
C ARG A 216 19.84 -8.95 -26.50
N GLU A 217 19.74 -7.81 -27.19
CA GLU A 217 19.71 -6.49 -26.54
C GLU A 217 18.55 -6.42 -25.53
N LEU A 218 17.42 -7.10 -25.74
CA LEU A 218 16.31 -7.12 -24.76
C LEU A 218 16.44 -8.21 -23.68
N GLY A 219 17.60 -8.85 -23.57
CA GLY A 219 17.91 -9.87 -22.55
C GLY A 219 17.64 -11.32 -22.97
N ALA A 220 17.37 -11.56 -24.26
CA ALA A 220 17.10 -12.87 -24.84
C ALA A 220 16.00 -13.64 -24.08
N GLY A 221 16.18 -14.94 -23.83
CA GLY A 221 15.19 -15.81 -23.20
C GLY A 221 14.80 -15.42 -21.78
N ALA A 222 15.71 -14.79 -21.03
CA ALA A 222 15.45 -14.23 -19.70
C ALA A 222 14.98 -12.75 -19.76
N GLY A 223 14.84 -12.23 -20.97
CA GLY A 223 14.52 -10.85 -21.29
C GLY A 223 13.02 -10.56 -21.34
N LYS A 224 12.68 -9.33 -21.74
CA LYS A 224 11.29 -8.83 -21.72
C LYS A 224 10.33 -9.59 -22.64
N LEU A 225 10.88 -10.18 -23.70
CA LEU A 225 10.12 -10.94 -24.70
C LEU A 225 10.02 -12.43 -24.36
N GLY A 226 10.92 -12.97 -23.54
CA GLY A 226 11.05 -14.41 -23.31
C GLY A 226 11.59 -15.17 -24.52
N CYS A 227 11.37 -16.48 -24.54
CA CYS A 227 11.83 -17.37 -25.61
C CYS A 227 11.03 -17.25 -26.91
N PRO A 228 11.66 -17.50 -28.08
CA PRO A 228 10.98 -17.45 -29.36
C PRO A 228 9.95 -18.58 -29.45
N THR A 229 8.72 -18.24 -29.81
CA THR A 229 7.60 -19.19 -29.96
C THR A 229 7.33 -19.52 -31.42
N SER A 230 7.90 -18.76 -32.37
CA SER A 230 7.77 -18.98 -33.81
C SER A 230 9.11 -18.86 -34.55
N PRO A 231 9.24 -19.48 -35.75
CA PRO A 231 10.23 -19.06 -36.73
C PRO A 231 9.98 -17.61 -37.19
N GLN A 232 10.98 -16.98 -37.82
CA GLN A 232 10.75 -15.70 -38.49
C GLN A 232 9.80 -15.85 -39.68
N VAL A 233 8.80 -14.98 -39.75
CA VAL A 233 7.83 -14.88 -40.84
C VAL A 233 8.22 -13.70 -41.73
N GLY A 234 8.24 -13.92 -43.04
CA GLY A 234 8.45 -12.85 -44.02
C GLY A 234 7.21 -11.97 -44.13
N GLU A 235 7.41 -10.67 -44.01
CA GLU A 235 6.37 -9.64 -44.15
C GLU A 235 6.66 -8.79 -45.39
N PRO A 236 5.68 -8.05 -45.94
CA PRO A 236 5.95 -7.10 -47.01
C PRO A 236 7.08 -6.14 -46.62
N PHE A 237 8.23 -6.30 -47.27
CA PHE A 237 9.44 -5.51 -47.04
C PHE A 237 10.07 -5.66 -45.65
N GLY A 238 9.79 -6.73 -44.89
CA GLY A 238 10.35 -6.90 -43.56
C GLY A 238 10.22 -8.32 -43.01
N ARG A 239 10.37 -8.47 -41.69
CA ARG A 239 10.21 -9.77 -41.00
C ARG A 239 9.60 -9.58 -39.61
N ARG A 240 8.88 -10.59 -39.13
CA ARG A 240 8.34 -10.67 -37.78
C ARG A 240 8.77 -11.96 -37.09
N GLN A 241 8.95 -11.94 -35.78
CA GLN A 241 9.07 -13.14 -34.95
C GLN A 241 8.32 -12.98 -33.64
N TYR A 242 7.63 -14.04 -33.22
CA TYR A 242 6.90 -14.08 -31.95
C TYR A 242 7.75 -14.70 -30.84
N PHE A 243 7.53 -14.19 -29.64
CA PHE A 243 8.14 -14.62 -28.39
C PHE A 243 7.04 -14.83 -27.35
N GLN A 244 7.39 -15.37 -26.19
CA GLN A 244 6.44 -15.69 -25.11
C GLN A 244 5.59 -14.49 -24.65
N HIS A 245 6.16 -13.28 -24.67
CA HIS A 245 5.52 -12.08 -24.13
C HIS A 245 5.30 -10.97 -25.16
N GLY A 246 5.50 -11.25 -26.45
CA GLY A 246 5.38 -10.23 -27.48
C GLY A 246 6.02 -10.60 -28.82
N SER A 247 6.36 -9.60 -29.61
CA SER A 247 7.03 -9.82 -30.90
C SER A 247 8.06 -8.74 -31.25
N LEU A 248 8.95 -9.13 -32.15
CA LEU A 248 9.91 -8.24 -32.79
C LEU A 248 9.63 -8.16 -34.29
N VAL A 249 9.78 -6.96 -34.83
CA VAL A 249 9.48 -6.67 -36.23
C VAL A 249 10.57 -5.82 -36.85
N PHE A 250 11.22 -6.36 -37.87
CA PHE A 250 12.18 -5.64 -38.70
C PHE A 250 11.44 -4.88 -39.82
N SER A 251 11.55 -3.54 -39.83
CA SER A 251 10.79 -2.65 -40.71
C SER A 251 11.70 -1.69 -41.49
N PRO A 252 12.41 -2.16 -42.53
CA PRO A 252 13.48 -1.42 -43.20
C PRO A 252 13.07 -0.17 -43.98
N ARG A 253 11.78 0.03 -44.27
CA ARG A 253 11.28 1.23 -44.95
C ARG A 253 11.42 2.49 -44.10
N GLN A 254 11.28 2.35 -42.79
CA GLN A 254 11.40 3.43 -41.82
C GLN A 254 12.81 3.56 -41.24
N GLY A 255 13.74 2.70 -41.65
CA GLY A 255 15.15 2.75 -41.30
C GLY A 255 15.83 1.40 -41.56
N THR A 256 17.02 1.39 -42.16
CA THR A 256 17.65 0.16 -42.68
C THR A 256 17.92 -0.90 -41.62
N ASN A 257 18.02 -0.47 -40.35
CA ASN A 257 18.26 -1.34 -39.20
C ASN A 257 17.11 -1.33 -38.19
N LEU A 258 15.96 -0.76 -38.54
CA LEU A 258 14.88 -0.53 -37.59
C LEU A 258 14.23 -1.84 -37.16
N VAL A 259 14.25 -2.10 -35.86
CA VAL A 259 13.46 -3.14 -35.22
C VAL A 259 12.50 -2.50 -34.21
N VAL A 260 11.23 -2.89 -34.27
CA VAL A 260 10.19 -2.56 -33.30
C VAL A 260 9.98 -3.77 -32.39
N ALA A 261 10.01 -3.54 -31.09
CA ALA A 261 9.74 -4.52 -30.05
C ALA A 261 8.46 -4.13 -29.32
N VAL A 262 7.51 -5.06 -29.26
CA VAL A 262 6.28 -4.89 -28.46
C VAL A 262 6.17 -6.07 -27.54
N TYR A 263 5.99 -5.80 -26.25
CA TYR A 263 5.77 -6.81 -25.23
C TYR A 263 4.87 -6.26 -24.12
N SER A 264 4.25 -7.16 -23.36
CA SER A 264 3.42 -6.80 -22.21
C SER A 264 4.07 -7.28 -20.92
N ILE A 265 3.88 -6.51 -19.87
CA ILE A 265 4.06 -6.95 -18.49
C ILE A 265 2.71 -6.66 -17.84
N ASN A 266 1.89 -7.71 -17.71
CA ASN A 266 0.51 -7.62 -17.24
C ASN A 266 -0.32 -6.73 -18.17
N ASN A 267 -1.06 -5.75 -17.63
CA ASN A 267 -1.84 -4.78 -18.40
C ASN A 267 -1.02 -3.55 -18.86
N GLN A 268 0.31 -3.54 -18.68
CA GLN A 268 1.18 -2.53 -19.31
C GLN A 268 1.80 -3.09 -20.58
N VAL A 269 1.65 -2.34 -21.67
CA VAL A 269 2.26 -2.62 -22.95
C VAL A 269 3.40 -1.66 -23.20
N PHE A 270 4.50 -2.21 -23.70
CA PHE A 270 5.74 -1.50 -23.97
C PHE A 270 6.05 -1.61 -25.45
N ALA A 271 6.30 -0.47 -26.08
CA ALA A 271 6.73 -0.36 -27.47
C ALA A 271 8.09 0.34 -27.52
N GLU A 272 9.11 -0.35 -28.01
CA GLU A 272 10.46 0.20 -28.19
C GLU A 272 10.89 0.07 -29.65
N TRP A 273 11.53 1.09 -30.21
CA TRP A 273 11.97 1.05 -31.61
C TRP A 273 13.31 1.74 -31.81
N GLY A 274 14.04 1.27 -32.81
CA GLY A 274 15.27 1.92 -33.29
C GLY A 274 16.34 0.90 -33.75
N PRO A 275 17.46 1.38 -34.32
CA PRO A 275 17.65 2.74 -34.81
C PRO A 275 16.97 2.97 -36.19
N THR A 276 16.48 4.18 -36.48
CA THR A 276 15.84 4.56 -37.75
C THR A 276 16.81 5.04 -38.83
N ASP A 277 18.08 4.66 -38.75
CA ASP A 277 19.13 5.12 -39.67
C ASP A 277 18.73 4.89 -41.15
N PRO A 278 18.96 5.86 -42.07
CA PRO A 278 19.61 7.16 -41.86
C PRO A 278 18.66 8.29 -41.42
N PHE A 279 17.37 8.00 -41.20
CA PHE A 279 16.35 9.01 -40.90
C PHE A 279 16.43 9.53 -39.46
N PHE A 280 16.08 10.81 -39.29
CA PHE A 280 15.98 11.49 -38.00
C PHE A 280 14.64 12.19 -37.89
N TYR A 281 13.96 12.01 -36.77
CA TYR A 281 12.62 12.52 -36.57
C TYR A 281 12.56 13.54 -35.43
N ASP A 282 11.72 14.55 -35.58
CA ASP A 282 11.42 15.52 -34.52
C ASP A 282 10.37 14.98 -33.54
N LYS A 283 9.55 14.02 -33.98
CA LYS A 283 8.61 13.26 -33.16
C LYS A 283 8.35 11.87 -33.73
N PHE A 284 7.84 10.97 -32.89
CA PHE A 284 7.29 9.69 -33.29
C PHE A 284 5.83 9.62 -32.89
N ILE A 285 4.98 9.04 -33.74
CA ILE A 285 3.60 8.75 -33.42
C ILE A 285 3.49 7.26 -33.15
N VAL A 286 2.96 6.90 -31.99
CA VAL A 286 2.70 5.51 -31.59
C VAL A 286 1.19 5.30 -31.59
N ARG A 287 0.71 4.26 -32.27
CA ARG A 287 -0.71 3.86 -32.30
C ARG A 287 -0.87 2.43 -31.86
N TRP A 288 -1.96 2.15 -31.15
CA TRP A 288 -2.31 0.80 -30.76
C TRP A 288 -3.80 0.50 -30.88
N ASN A 289 -4.12 -0.78 -31.06
CA ASN A 289 -5.48 -1.31 -31.00
C ASN A 289 -5.52 -2.54 -30.09
N VAL A 290 -6.68 -2.79 -29.47
CA VAL A 290 -6.92 -3.99 -28.67
C VAL A 290 -8.09 -4.76 -29.28
N ASP A 291 -7.86 -6.02 -29.66
CA ASP A 291 -8.83 -6.88 -30.35
C ASP A 291 -9.49 -6.20 -31.57
N GLY A 292 -8.71 -5.42 -32.32
CA GLY A 292 -9.18 -4.67 -33.49
C GLY A 292 -10.06 -3.45 -33.19
N LYS A 293 -10.16 -3.02 -31.93
CA LYS A 293 -10.89 -1.82 -31.49
C LYS A 293 -9.93 -0.71 -31.04
N HIS A 294 -10.35 0.53 -31.25
CA HIS A 294 -9.67 1.72 -30.76
C HIS A 294 -10.21 2.09 -29.37
N GLU A 295 -9.31 2.40 -28.42
CA GLU A 295 -9.67 3.00 -27.13
C GLU A 295 -9.66 4.54 -27.20
N ASP A 296 -10.20 5.21 -26.17
CA ASP A 296 -10.33 6.68 -26.11
C ASP A 296 -9.01 7.46 -26.17
N ALA A 297 -7.85 6.77 -26.12
CA ALA A 297 -6.52 7.35 -26.23
C ALA A 297 -5.54 6.53 -27.10
N TRP A 298 -6.01 5.86 -28.17
CA TRP A 298 -5.26 4.90 -29.00
C TRP A 298 -4.00 5.43 -29.76
N GLN A 299 -3.63 6.71 -29.60
CA GLN A 299 -2.46 7.32 -30.22
C GLN A 299 -1.73 8.24 -29.23
N HIS A 300 -0.39 8.20 -29.25
CA HIS A 300 0.46 9.13 -28.50
C HIS A 300 1.64 9.67 -29.34
N ASP A 301 1.91 10.97 -29.22
CA ASP A 301 3.06 11.63 -29.85
C ASP A 301 4.26 11.63 -28.88
N VAL A 302 5.30 10.88 -29.22
CA VAL A 302 6.56 10.81 -28.46
C VAL A 302 7.57 11.79 -29.04
N TYR A 303 8.00 12.76 -28.24
CA TYR A 303 9.01 13.74 -28.63
C TYR A 303 10.40 13.29 -28.14
N PRO A 304 11.29 12.82 -29.04
CA PRO A 304 12.63 12.43 -28.66
C PRO A 304 13.44 13.65 -28.20
N TYR A 305 14.28 13.46 -27.19
CA TYR A 305 15.35 14.43 -26.87
C TYR A 305 16.20 14.66 -28.12
N LYS A 306 16.79 15.87 -28.28
CA LYS A 306 17.54 16.30 -29.48
C LYS A 306 18.56 15.26 -29.99
N GLU A 307 19.07 14.44 -29.08
CA GLU A 307 20.12 13.45 -29.31
C GLU A 307 19.60 12.02 -29.58
N ARG A 308 18.30 11.76 -29.34
CA ARG A 308 17.61 10.47 -29.51
C ARG A 308 16.60 10.47 -30.67
N ARG A 309 16.85 11.27 -31.70
CA ARG A 309 15.95 11.41 -32.88
C ARG A 309 15.86 10.19 -33.80
N ARG A 310 16.48 9.06 -33.43
CA ARG A 310 16.54 7.84 -34.24
C ARG A 310 15.98 6.60 -33.56
N GLU A 311 15.44 6.73 -32.36
CA GLU A 311 14.92 5.64 -31.56
C GLU A 311 13.87 6.18 -30.59
N GLY A 312 13.09 5.31 -29.97
CA GLY A 312 12.12 5.74 -28.99
C GLY A 312 11.48 4.60 -28.21
N PHE A 313 10.68 5.02 -27.24
CA PHE A 313 10.03 4.16 -26.28
C PHE A 313 8.68 4.78 -25.93
N HIS A 314 7.66 3.94 -25.81
CA HIS A 314 6.38 4.32 -25.25
C HIS A 314 5.82 3.18 -24.41
N ARG A 315 5.15 3.54 -23.31
CA ARG A 315 4.43 2.62 -22.44
C ARG A 315 3.01 3.13 -22.26
N PHE A 316 2.05 2.23 -22.33
CA PHE A 316 0.64 2.52 -22.10
C PHE A 316 -0.03 1.34 -21.39
N TRP A 317 -1.18 1.60 -20.78
CA TRP A 317 -2.01 0.56 -20.20
C TRP A 317 -2.99 0.06 -21.26
N ALA A 318 -3.26 -1.24 -21.29
CA ALA A 318 -4.24 -1.86 -22.16
C ALA A 318 -5.03 -2.93 -21.38
N PRO A 319 -6.34 -3.12 -21.65
CA PRO A 319 -7.10 -4.22 -21.08
C PRO A 319 -6.63 -5.56 -21.65
N ASN A 320 -7.18 -6.65 -21.11
CA ASN A 320 -6.93 -7.99 -21.64
C ASN A 320 -7.34 -8.10 -23.10
N GLY A 321 -6.46 -8.67 -23.92
CA GLY A 321 -6.69 -8.87 -25.35
C GLY A 321 -5.41 -8.84 -26.17
N HIS A 322 -5.58 -9.02 -27.48
CA HIS A 322 -4.51 -8.92 -28.46
C HIS A 322 -4.21 -7.46 -28.75
N VAL A 323 -2.99 -7.02 -28.45
CA VAL A 323 -2.56 -5.63 -28.66
C VAL A 323 -1.67 -5.56 -29.89
N GLU A 324 -2.05 -4.68 -30.81
CA GLU A 324 -1.28 -4.36 -32.02
C GLU A 324 -0.72 -2.95 -31.91
N VAL A 325 0.56 -2.76 -32.21
CA VAL A 325 1.23 -1.45 -32.17
C VAL A 325 1.97 -1.17 -33.47
N ILE A 326 1.86 0.07 -33.94
CA ILE A 326 2.60 0.63 -35.08
C ILE A 326 3.20 1.98 -34.70
N VAL A 327 4.36 2.29 -35.29
CA VAL A 327 5.11 3.52 -35.04
C VAL A 327 5.37 4.25 -36.35
N GLU A 328 5.31 5.57 -36.35
CA GLU A 328 5.67 6.41 -37.49
C GLU A 328 6.57 7.57 -37.04
N GLY A 329 7.68 7.78 -37.75
CA GLY A 329 8.57 8.91 -37.50
C GLY A 329 8.18 10.14 -38.32
N CYS A 330 8.22 11.32 -37.71
CA CYS A 330 7.85 12.59 -38.33
C CYS A 330 8.90 13.69 -38.10
N ASP A 331 9.32 14.33 -39.19
CA ASP A 331 10.17 15.53 -39.25
C ASP A 331 9.39 16.72 -39.87
N GLY A 332 8.07 16.72 -39.67
CA GLY A 332 7.10 17.64 -40.29
C GLY A 332 6.00 16.90 -41.06
N ASP A 333 6.38 16.05 -42.02
CA ASP A 333 5.46 15.46 -43.01
C ASP A 333 5.27 13.92 -42.90
N CYS A 334 5.92 13.25 -41.92
CA CYS A 334 5.82 11.79 -41.68
C CYS A 334 6.03 10.90 -42.94
N LYS A 335 7.11 11.12 -43.70
CA LYS A 335 7.23 10.62 -45.09
C LYS A 335 7.47 9.12 -45.25
N GLN A 336 7.99 8.43 -44.22
CA GLN A 336 8.39 7.02 -44.32
C GLN A 336 7.24 6.05 -44.04
N GLY A 337 6.08 6.54 -43.63
CA GLY A 337 4.92 5.70 -43.32
C GLY A 337 5.07 4.91 -42.02
N TRP A 338 4.03 4.16 -41.68
CA TRP A 338 3.96 3.28 -40.52
C TRP A 338 4.91 2.07 -40.64
N THR A 339 5.49 1.68 -39.51
CA THR A 339 6.17 0.39 -39.38
C THR A 339 5.21 -0.76 -39.63
N LEU A 340 5.76 -1.93 -39.91
CA LEU A 340 5.02 -3.18 -39.76
C LEU A 340 4.50 -3.32 -38.32
N THR A 341 3.33 -3.96 -38.17
CA THR A 341 2.67 -4.17 -36.87
C THR A 341 3.47 -5.11 -36.00
N ALA A 342 3.77 -4.69 -34.77
CA ALA A 342 4.27 -5.54 -33.70
C ALA A 342 3.15 -5.76 -32.69
N THR A 343 3.14 -6.92 -32.03
CA THR A 343 2.00 -7.40 -31.24
C THR A 343 2.42 -8.01 -29.91
N THR A 344 1.52 -7.99 -28.94
CA THR A 344 1.60 -8.75 -27.69
C THR A 344 0.20 -9.19 -27.22
N GLU A 345 0.14 -10.14 -26.30
CA GLU A 345 -1.08 -10.51 -25.59
C GLU A 345 -1.06 -9.91 -24.19
N VAL A 346 -2.13 -9.23 -23.80
CA VAL A 346 -2.33 -8.78 -22.43
C VAL A 346 -3.23 -9.77 -21.71
N PHE A 347 -2.72 -10.34 -20.62
CA PHE A 347 -3.50 -11.15 -19.69
C PHE A 347 -3.23 -10.71 -18.26
N TYR A 348 -4.25 -10.19 -17.61
CA TYR A 348 -4.22 -9.66 -16.26
C TYR A 348 -5.47 -10.09 -15.49
N THR A 349 -5.26 -10.66 -14.31
CA THR A 349 -6.32 -11.24 -13.47
C THR A 349 -6.99 -10.23 -12.54
N GLY A 350 -6.47 -8.99 -12.44
CA GLY A 350 -7.03 -7.93 -11.59
C GLY A 350 -6.85 -8.17 -10.08
N GLY A 351 -5.95 -9.08 -9.69
CA GLY A 351 -5.57 -9.29 -8.31
C GLY A 351 -4.66 -10.50 -8.09
N THR A 352 -4.21 -10.68 -6.86
CA THR A 352 -3.43 -11.85 -6.44
C THR A 352 -4.36 -13.06 -6.27
N ASP A 353 -4.10 -14.13 -7.02
CA ASP A 353 -4.86 -15.39 -6.89
C ASP A 353 -4.51 -16.11 -5.58
N ILE A 354 -5.50 -16.26 -4.70
CA ILE A 354 -5.36 -16.95 -3.41
C ILE A 354 -6.41 -18.08 -3.26
N ARG A 355 -7.08 -18.50 -4.34
CA ARG A 355 -8.22 -19.44 -4.31
C ARG A 355 -7.93 -20.76 -3.59
N ASP A 356 -6.77 -21.35 -3.85
CA ASP A 356 -6.34 -22.62 -3.26
C ASP A 356 -5.83 -22.50 -1.82
N VAL A 357 -5.67 -21.27 -1.33
CA VAL A 357 -5.22 -20.96 0.03
C VAL A 357 -6.22 -20.04 0.77
N SER A 358 -7.44 -19.93 0.26
CA SER A 358 -8.54 -19.23 0.92
C SER A 358 -9.06 -20.04 2.10
N ALA A 359 -9.32 -19.40 3.25
CA ALA A 359 -10.00 -20.05 4.35
C ALA A 359 -11.51 -19.86 4.25
N THR A 360 -12.25 -20.90 4.63
CA THR A 360 -13.73 -20.88 4.69
C THR A 360 -14.26 -20.79 6.11
N ASP A 361 -13.40 -20.91 7.12
CA ASP A 361 -13.78 -20.87 8.52
C ASP A 361 -12.72 -20.16 9.38
N PRO A 362 -13.10 -19.60 10.54
CA PRO A 362 -12.18 -18.85 11.39
C PRO A 362 -11.03 -19.66 11.99
N ALA A 363 -11.19 -20.98 12.16
CA ALA A 363 -10.20 -21.81 12.84
C ALA A 363 -8.94 -22.02 11.97
N HIS A 364 -9.13 -22.16 10.66
CA HIS A 364 -8.05 -22.33 9.68
C HIS A 364 -7.65 -21.02 8.99
N ALA A 365 -8.18 -19.89 9.44
CA ALA A 365 -7.94 -18.58 8.83
C ALA A 365 -6.45 -18.27 8.65
N LEU A 366 -5.60 -18.63 9.59
CA LEU A 366 -4.17 -18.29 9.58
C LEU A 366 -3.26 -19.37 8.97
N ASP A 367 -3.76 -20.56 8.64
CA ASP A 367 -2.94 -21.73 8.28
C ASP A 367 -2.05 -21.49 7.05
N ASN A 368 -2.56 -20.75 6.05
CA ASN A 368 -1.87 -20.47 4.80
C ASN A 368 -1.41 -19.01 4.67
N VAL A 369 -1.32 -18.27 5.79
CA VAL A 369 -0.98 -16.85 5.75
C VAL A 369 0.37 -16.62 5.08
N ASP A 370 1.37 -17.47 5.34
CA ASP A 370 2.71 -17.30 4.76
C ASP A 370 2.76 -17.59 3.25
N VAL A 371 1.85 -18.43 2.72
CA VAL A 371 1.71 -18.64 1.28
C VAL A 371 1.04 -17.42 0.63
N ARG A 372 0.00 -16.87 1.26
CA ARG A 372 -0.65 -15.62 0.80
C ARG A 372 0.33 -14.45 0.80
N ARG A 373 1.14 -14.32 1.85
CA ARG A 373 2.24 -13.34 1.94
C ARG A 373 3.24 -13.48 0.79
N ALA A 374 3.66 -14.70 0.46
CA ALA A 374 4.56 -14.94 -0.65
C ALA A 374 3.98 -14.45 -1.98
N ARG A 375 2.70 -14.78 -2.23
CA ARG A 375 2.00 -14.38 -3.46
C ARG A 375 1.77 -12.88 -3.54
N ALA A 376 1.38 -12.23 -2.43
CA ALA A 376 1.19 -10.79 -2.39
C ALA A 376 2.51 -10.02 -2.63
N ALA A 377 3.62 -10.49 -2.06
CA ALA A 377 4.94 -9.90 -2.28
C ALA A 377 5.43 -10.07 -3.73
N GLU A 378 5.29 -11.28 -4.30
CA GLU A 378 5.67 -11.55 -5.69
C GLU A 378 4.78 -10.78 -6.67
N HIS A 379 3.47 -10.70 -6.39
CA HIS A 379 2.54 -9.85 -7.11
C HIS A 379 2.98 -8.39 -7.04
N GLN A 380 3.31 -7.86 -5.86
CA GLN A 380 3.82 -6.49 -5.74
C GLN A 380 5.10 -6.26 -6.55
N ALA A 381 6.06 -7.18 -6.47
CA ALA A 381 7.34 -7.06 -7.19
C ALA A 381 7.14 -7.09 -8.72
N CYS A 382 6.33 -8.01 -9.23
CA CYS A 382 6.24 -8.26 -10.67
C CYS A 382 5.08 -7.55 -11.36
N GLN A 383 4.09 -7.05 -10.61
CA GLN A 383 2.98 -6.27 -11.15
C GLN A 383 3.21 -4.77 -11.07
N ASN A 384 4.00 -4.30 -10.10
CA ASN A 384 4.36 -2.90 -9.92
C ASN A 384 5.89 -2.72 -10.09
N PRO A 385 6.40 -2.78 -11.34
CA PRO A 385 7.84 -2.67 -11.62
C PRO A 385 8.46 -1.42 -11.01
N LEU A 386 9.64 -1.56 -10.41
CA LEU A 386 10.39 -0.41 -9.92
C LEU A 386 10.82 0.50 -11.07
N ASP A 387 10.39 1.76 -11.01
CA ASP A 387 10.81 2.79 -11.97
C ASP A 387 12.13 3.41 -11.54
N ILE A 388 13.24 2.91 -12.09
CA ILE A 388 14.59 3.41 -11.82
C ILE A 388 14.87 4.83 -12.35
N SER A 389 13.91 5.46 -13.03
CA SER A 389 14.04 6.85 -13.48
C SER A 389 13.50 7.86 -12.45
N THR A 390 12.68 7.42 -11.49
CA THR A 390 12.15 8.27 -10.43
C THR A 390 13.16 8.44 -9.29
N ARG A 391 13.16 9.62 -8.67
CA ARG A 391 13.83 9.88 -7.38
C ARG A 391 12.85 10.11 -6.25
N LYS A 392 11.57 10.14 -6.60
CA LYS A 392 10.52 10.43 -5.64
C LYS A 392 10.54 9.29 -4.65
N ALA A 393 10.92 9.62 -3.42
CA ALA A 393 10.78 8.72 -2.31
C ALA A 393 9.30 8.69 -1.92
N GLY A 394 8.50 7.90 -2.64
CA GLY A 394 7.07 7.74 -2.38
C GLY A 394 6.73 6.39 -1.77
N GLU A 395 5.51 6.29 -1.24
CA GLU A 395 5.03 5.06 -0.62
C GLU A 395 5.01 3.87 -1.60
N GLY A 396 4.61 4.11 -2.85
CA GLY A 396 4.57 3.08 -3.89
C GLY A 396 5.96 2.50 -4.17
N GLU A 397 6.96 3.37 -4.28
CA GLU A 397 8.35 2.99 -4.52
C GLU A 397 8.93 2.14 -3.39
N ILE A 398 8.73 2.54 -2.13
CA ILE A 398 9.27 1.78 -1.00
C ILE A 398 8.52 0.46 -0.76
N THR A 399 7.22 0.43 -1.04
CA THR A 399 6.41 -0.81 -0.99
C THR A 399 6.84 -1.77 -2.10
N GLY A 400 7.14 -1.26 -3.30
CA GLY A 400 7.76 -2.02 -4.39
C GLY A 400 9.11 -2.60 -3.99
N ILE A 401 10.00 -1.80 -3.39
CA ILE A 401 11.30 -2.27 -2.89
C ILE A 401 11.11 -3.41 -1.89
N ALA A 402 10.21 -3.25 -0.92
CA ALA A 402 9.92 -4.27 0.07
C ALA A 402 9.39 -5.57 -0.57
N GLY A 403 8.48 -5.47 -1.56
CA GLY A 403 7.97 -6.63 -2.30
C GLY A 403 9.08 -7.39 -3.04
N HIS A 404 9.96 -6.67 -3.75
CA HIS A 404 11.13 -7.25 -4.41
C HIS A 404 12.05 -7.96 -3.42
N LEU A 405 12.38 -7.32 -2.29
CA LEU A 405 13.29 -7.88 -1.29
C LEU A 405 12.67 -9.06 -0.53
N GLU A 406 11.36 -9.06 -0.24
CA GLU A 406 10.65 -10.21 0.30
C GLU A 406 10.67 -11.39 -0.67
N THR A 407 10.53 -11.12 -1.97
CA THR A 407 10.54 -12.19 -2.98
C THR A 407 11.96 -12.75 -3.15
N VAL A 408 12.98 -11.88 -3.14
CA VAL A 408 14.40 -12.28 -3.08
C VAL A 408 14.69 -13.13 -1.84
N ARG A 409 14.17 -12.75 -0.67
CA ARG A 409 14.32 -13.53 0.57
C ARG A 409 13.81 -14.96 0.41
N ARG A 410 12.70 -15.13 -0.33
CA ARG A 410 12.03 -16.42 -0.50
C ARG A 410 12.60 -17.25 -1.65
N GLN A 411 12.98 -16.62 -2.76
CA GLN A 411 13.37 -17.28 -3.99
C GLN A 411 14.89 -17.25 -4.27
N GLY A 412 15.66 -16.43 -3.54
CA GLY A 412 17.11 -16.28 -3.68
C GLY A 412 17.51 -14.94 -4.34
N THR A 413 18.80 -14.59 -4.22
CA THR A 413 19.37 -13.32 -4.72
C THR A 413 19.36 -13.18 -6.24
N ASP A 414 19.21 -14.29 -6.97
CA ASP A 414 19.10 -14.31 -8.43
C ASP A 414 17.67 -14.03 -8.93
N PHE A 415 16.71 -13.85 -8.02
CA PHE A 415 15.32 -13.58 -8.35
C PHE A 415 15.17 -12.28 -9.15
N ARG A 416 14.39 -12.37 -10.22
CA ARG A 416 14.11 -11.28 -11.13
C ARG A 416 12.70 -11.47 -11.70
N CYS A 417 11.92 -10.40 -11.72
CA CYS A 417 10.67 -10.43 -12.45
C CYS A 417 10.93 -10.53 -13.96
N PRO A 418 10.03 -11.15 -14.75
CA PRO A 418 10.15 -11.20 -16.19
C PRO A 418 10.44 -9.81 -16.78
N GLY A 419 11.47 -9.72 -17.62
CA GLY A 419 11.86 -8.45 -18.25
C GLY A 419 12.56 -7.40 -17.37
N GLN A 420 12.70 -7.62 -16.05
CA GLN A 420 13.35 -6.67 -15.14
C GLN A 420 14.73 -7.14 -14.67
N ALA A 421 15.67 -6.21 -14.45
CA ALA A 421 16.98 -6.50 -13.84
C ALA A 421 16.87 -7.24 -12.50
N SER A 422 17.99 -7.71 -11.95
CA SER A 422 17.99 -8.38 -10.65
C SER A 422 17.20 -7.58 -9.61
N SER A 423 16.27 -8.22 -8.90
CA SER A 423 15.40 -7.52 -7.94
C SER A 423 16.19 -6.88 -6.80
N VAL A 424 17.26 -7.55 -6.34
CA VAL A 424 18.14 -7.00 -5.31
C VAL A 424 18.93 -5.78 -5.83
N GLU A 425 19.36 -5.81 -7.09
CA GLU A 425 20.05 -4.68 -7.72
C GLU A 425 19.11 -3.48 -7.92
N LEU A 426 17.90 -3.72 -8.42
CA LEU A 426 16.88 -2.68 -8.61
C LEU A 426 16.51 -1.99 -7.30
N ALA A 427 16.26 -2.77 -6.25
CA ALA A 427 15.97 -2.26 -4.92
C ALA A 427 17.10 -1.36 -4.39
N ASN A 428 18.35 -1.82 -4.49
CA ASN A 428 19.51 -1.07 -4.03
C ASN A 428 19.76 0.21 -4.86
N ARG A 429 19.62 0.15 -6.18
CA ARG A 429 19.74 1.32 -7.06
C ARG A 429 18.70 2.39 -6.73
N LEU A 430 17.43 2.01 -6.56
CA LEU A 430 16.36 2.96 -6.27
C LEU A 430 16.56 3.61 -4.90
N LEU A 431 16.96 2.83 -3.88
CA LEU A 431 17.31 3.39 -2.57
C LEU A 431 18.45 4.42 -2.66
N ARG A 432 19.52 4.14 -3.40
CA ARG A 432 20.64 5.10 -3.57
C ARG A 432 20.25 6.37 -4.33
N GLN A 433 19.21 6.32 -5.17
CA GLN A 433 18.73 7.48 -5.93
C GLN A 433 17.65 8.29 -5.19
N ALA A 434 16.98 7.68 -4.23
CA ALA A 434 15.90 8.31 -3.49
C ALA A 434 16.38 9.61 -2.83
N THR A 435 15.51 10.62 -2.86
CA THR A 435 15.77 11.93 -2.27
C THR A 435 14.72 12.29 -1.23
N THR A 436 15.14 13.02 -0.19
CA THR A 436 14.25 13.55 0.84
C THR A 436 13.46 14.75 0.32
N TYR A 437 12.27 14.93 0.86
CA TYR A 437 11.46 16.14 0.77
C TYR A 437 10.74 16.32 2.11
N PRO A 438 9.99 17.43 2.34
CA PRO A 438 9.35 17.65 3.63
C PRO A 438 8.42 16.50 4.06
N THR A 439 8.49 16.16 5.34
CA THR A 439 7.50 15.31 6.03
C THR A 439 6.23 16.09 6.36
N GLY A 440 5.14 15.40 6.71
CA GLY A 440 3.88 16.03 7.09
C GLY A 440 2.96 16.35 5.91
N SER A 441 1.77 16.89 6.19
CA SER A 441 0.67 16.98 5.22
C SER A 441 0.97 17.79 3.94
N THR A 442 0.60 17.26 2.78
CA THR A 442 0.53 18.00 1.50
C THR A 442 -0.75 18.82 1.38
N PHE A 443 -0.68 20.01 0.75
CA PHE A 443 -1.87 20.79 0.37
C PHE A 443 -1.74 21.48 -0.98
N ASP A 444 -2.76 21.27 -1.82
CA ASP A 444 -2.90 21.89 -3.13
C ASP A 444 -3.59 23.27 -3.10
N ASP A 445 -4.57 23.46 -2.20
CA ASP A 445 -5.53 24.59 -2.31
C ASP A 445 -5.84 25.27 -0.97
N ILE A 446 -4.92 25.26 0.00
CA ILE A 446 -5.09 26.10 1.20
C ILE A 446 -4.62 27.53 0.84
N PHE A 447 -5.58 28.44 0.66
CA PHE A 447 -5.38 29.89 0.84
C PHE A 447 -4.52 30.68 -0.17
N ILE A 448 -4.72 30.62 -1.49
CA ILE A 448 -3.94 31.50 -2.41
C ILE A 448 -2.40 31.33 -2.24
N CYS A 449 -1.96 30.36 -1.45
CA CYS A 449 -0.59 30.17 -0.98
C CYS A 449 0.14 29.20 -1.90
N GLU A 450 1.47 29.26 -1.87
CA GLU A 450 2.29 28.34 -2.64
C GLU A 450 2.00 26.90 -2.19
N HIS A 451 1.86 26.01 -3.15
CA HIS A 451 1.66 24.59 -2.93
C HIS A 451 2.79 24.02 -2.05
N ARG A 452 2.44 23.27 -1.00
CA ARG A 452 3.39 22.54 -0.16
C ARG A 452 3.41 21.06 -0.54
N TYR A 453 4.55 20.59 -1.03
CA TYR A 453 4.82 19.16 -1.25
C TYR A 453 5.34 18.52 0.04
N GLY A 454 4.45 17.85 0.79
CA GLY A 454 4.77 17.04 1.96
C GLY A 454 4.73 15.53 1.65
N ASP A 455 4.48 14.70 2.67
CA ASP A 455 4.26 13.24 2.65
C ASP A 455 5.52 12.35 2.64
N TYR A 456 6.72 12.88 2.90
CA TYR A 456 7.94 12.05 2.93
C TYR A 456 7.89 10.96 4.00
N ASP A 457 7.17 11.20 5.09
CA ASP A 457 6.94 10.23 6.17
C ASP A 457 6.19 8.97 5.69
N MET A 458 5.46 9.05 4.56
CA MET A 458 4.87 7.88 3.93
C MET A 458 5.93 6.94 3.32
N PHE A 459 7.03 7.47 2.79
CA PHE A 459 8.18 6.67 2.38
C PHE A 459 8.98 6.21 3.59
N LEU A 460 9.23 7.11 4.55
CA LEU A 460 10.07 6.84 5.71
C LEU A 460 9.55 5.66 6.55
N LYS A 461 8.24 5.54 6.75
CA LYS A 461 7.66 4.38 7.45
C LYS A 461 7.93 3.06 6.72
N GLY A 462 7.86 3.04 5.38
CA GLY A 462 8.18 1.86 4.59
C GLY A 462 9.68 1.57 4.58
N LEU A 463 10.52 2.61 4.67
CA LEU A 463 11.96 2.47 4.76
C LEU A 463 12.36 1.73 6.05
N MET A 464 11.62 1.91 7.15
CA MET A 464 11.84 1.14 8.38
C MET A 464 11.68 -0.36 8.15
N VAL A 465 10.62 -0.78 7.44
CA VAL A 465 10.45 -2.20 7.06
C VAL A 465 11.67 -2.69 6.28
N VAL A 466 12.11 -1.93 5.28
CA VAL A 466 13.25 -2.29 4.43
C VAL A 466 14.54 -2.42 5.23
N MET A 467 14.83 -1.46 6.12
CA MET A 467 16.06 -1.42 6.90
C MET A 467 16.10 -2.51 7.98
N TYR A 468 14.98 -2.81 8.65
CA TYR A 468 14.94 -3.82 9.71
C TYR A 468 14.80 -5.25 9.17
N ARG A 469 13.98 -5.47 8.14
CA ARG A 469 13.64 -6.81 7.64
C ARG A 469 14.56 -7.30 6.51
N TYR A 470 15.09 -6.37 5.72
CA TYR A 470 15.87 -6.68 4.51
C TYR A 470 17.27 -6.05 4.50
N GLY A 471 17.73 -5.46 5.63
CA GLY A 471 19.02 -4.76 5.71
C GLY A 471 20.26 -5.61 5.36
N ASP A 472 20.18 -6.93 5.48
CA ASP A 472 21.20 -7.89 5.05
C ASP A 472 21.21 -8.15 3.53
N LEU A 473 20.10 -7.87 2.82
CA LEU A 473 20.04 -7.87 1.35
C LEU A 473 20.43 -6.51 0.75
N LEU A 474 20.55 -5.47 1.59
CA LEU A 474 20.99 -4.15 1.16
C LEU A 474 22.51 -4.06 1.07
N TYR A 475 22.98 -3.45 0.00
CA TYR A 475 24.39 -3.15 -0.21
C TYR A 475 24.87 -2.15 0.85
N PRO A 476 26.16 -2.20 1.24
CA PRO A 476 26.70 -1.27 2.23
C PRO A 476 26.47 0.20 1.87
N LEU A 477 26.62 0.60 0.60
CA LEU A 477 26.35 1.98 0.17
C LEU A 477 24.88 2.37 0.32
N SER A 478 23.94 1.47 0.04
CA SER A 478 22.51 1.76 0.21
C SER A 478 22.15 1.97 1.67
N LYS A 479 22.74 1.17 2.57
CA LYS A 479 22.59 1.36 4.03
C LYS A 479 23.20 2.67 4.52
N GLN A 480 24.37 3.03 3.99
CA GLN A 480 25.03 4.28 4.32
C GLN A 480 24.19 5.47 3.86
N HIS A 481 23.67 5.44 2.63
CA HIS A 481 22.78 6.48 2.10
C HIS A 481 21.51 6.61 2.94
N ALA A 482 20.89 5.49 3.31
CA ALA A 482 19.70 5.51 4.16
C ALA A 482 19.97 6.22 5.50
N ARG A 483 21.04 5.83 6.20
CA ARG A 483 21.40 6.38 7.51
C ARG A 483 21.92 7.82 7.46
N GLY A 484 22.65 8.18 6.41
CA GLY A 484 23.29 9.48 6.27
C GLY A 484 22.41 10.54 5.62
N TYR A 485 21.33 10.14 4.94
CA TYR A 485 20.52 11.05 4.13
C TYR A 485 19.01 10.77 4.20
N LEU A 486 18.55 9.52 4.01
CA LEU A 486 17.10 9.24 3.94
C LEU A 486 16.40 9.24 5.32
N PHE A 487 17.14 9.09 6.41
CA PHE A 487 16.59 9.24 7.76
C PHE A 487 16.43 10.74 8.08
N SER A 488 15.43 11.37 7.46
CA SER A 488 15.16 12.81 7.64
C SER A 488 14.65 13.16 9.03
N GLU A 489 14.05 12.20 9.74
CA GLU A 489 13.49 12.37 11.07
C GLU A 489 14.30 11.59 12.11
N THR A 490 15.01 12.29 12.99
CA THR A 490 15.87 11.70 14.04
C THR A 490 15.90 12.58 15.29
N GLY A 491 16.48 12.09 16.39
CA GLY A 491 16.63 12.82 17.65
C GLY A 491 15.40 12.77 18.55
N PRO A 492 15.29 13.69 19.53
CA PRO A 492 14.13 13.78 20.43
C PRO A 492 12.86 14.24 19.68
N HIS A 493 11.71 14.16 20.34
CA HIS A 493 10.48 14.80 19.86
C HIS A 493 10.68 16.31 19.68
N SER A 494 10.17 16.87 18.57
CA SER A 494 10.16 18.31 18.31
C SER A 494 8.73 18.85 18.22
N THR A 495 8.50 20.05 18.75
CA THR A 495 7.23 20.76 18.57
C THR A 495 6.99 21.20 17.12
N ASP A 496 8.05 21.21 16.31
CA ASP A 496 7.97 21.48 14.87
C ASP A 496 7.27 20.34 14.12
N ASP A 497 7.31 19.11 14.65
CA ASP A 497 6.61 17.96 14.08
C ASP A 497 5.09 18.01 14.34
N GLU A 498 4.63 18.89 15.23
CA GLU A 498 3.23 19.00 15.62
C GLU A 498 2.42 19.95 14.73
N HIS A 499 3.08 20.75 13.90
CA HIS A 499 2.46 21.77 13.07
C HIS A 499 3.08 21.85 11.68
N ILE A 500 2.38 22.56 10.82
CA ILE A 500 2.82 22.93 9.48
C ILE A 500 2.64 24.43 9.35
N GLU A 501 3.66 25.10 8.81
CA GLU A 501 3.55 26.51 8.47
C GLU A 501 2.80 26.64 7.14
N ALA A 502 1.64 27.30 7.16
CA ALA A 502 0.86 27.61 5.98
C ALA A 502 0.44 29.08 6.01
N CYS A 503 0.90 29.88 5.04
CA CYS A 503 0.55 31.30 4.94
C CYS A 503 0.95 32.13 6.19
N ASN A 504 2.14 31.87 6.77
CA ASN A 504 2.59 32.43 8.05
C ASN A 504 1.66 32.11 9.24
N LEU A 505 0.92 31.00 9.17
CA LEU A 505 0.11 30.48 10.28
C LEU A 505 0.55 29.05 10.59
N ASP A 506 0.75 28.79 11.88
CA ASP A 506 0.96 27.41 12.36
C ASP A 506 -0.39 26.72 12.42
N VAL A 507 -0.53 25.67 11.60
CA VAL A 507 -1.72 24.82 11.63
C VAL A 507 -1.33 23.46 12.16
N SER A 508 -2.17 22.87 13.02
CA SER A 508 -1.96 21.51 13.51
C SER A 508 -1.68 20.55 12.35
N GLU A 509 -0.62 19.77 12.49
CA GLU A 509 -0.38 18.59 11.66
C GLU A 509 -1.46 17.54 11.96
N THR A 510 -1.75 16.69 10.97
CA THR A 510 -2.76 15.66 11.09
C THR A 510 -2.23 14.43 11.84
N GLU A 511 -3.13 13.73 12.51
CA GLU A 511 -2.82 12.63 13.42
C GLU A 511 -2.01 11.51 12.76
N ASN A 512 -2.33 11.16 11.51
CA ASN A 512 -1.63 10.12 10.75
C ASN A 512 -0.15 10.47 10.49
N HIS A 513 0.16 11.71 10.08
CA HIS A 513 1.50 12.21 9.81
C HIS A 513 2.30 12.32 11.10
N ARG A 514 1.72 12.87 12.16
CA ARG A 514 2.36 12.89 13.48
C ARG A 514 2.75 11.47 13.93
N LEU A 515 1.86 10.50 13.77
CA LEU A 515 2.17 9.12 14.11
C LEU A 515 3.28 8.55 13.21
N MET A 516 3.21 8.73 11.89
CA MET A 516 4.24 8.24 10.96
C MET A 516 5.62 8.85 11.22
N ILE A 517 5.70 10.17 11.45
CA ILE A 517 6.92 10.91 11.77
C ILE A 517 7.55 10.36 13.05
N GLU A 518 6.79 10.34 14.15
CA GLU A 518 7.33 10.00 15.48
C GLU A 518 7.71 8.53 15.61
N THR A 519 6.91 7.63 15.02
CA THR A 519 7.24 6.19 15.01
C THR A 519 8.48 5.90 14.15
N SER A 520 8.61 6.56 13.01
CA SER A 520 9.78 6.39 12.14
C SER A 520 11.03 7.04 12.74
N LYS A 521 10.89 8.19 13.41
CA LYS A 521 11.95 8.85 14.19
C LYS A 521 12.48 7.94 15.29
N TYR A 522 11.57 7.33 16.06
CA TYR A 522 11.91 6.35 17.09
C TYR A 522 12.72 5.18 16.52
N LEU A 523 12.31 4.62 15.38
CA LEU A 523 13.01 3.48 14.77
C LEU A 523 14.32 3.86 14.06
N SER A 524 14.40 5.05 13.48
CA SER A 524 15.62 5.61 12.88
C SER A 524 16.69 5.84 13.95
N ASN A 525 16.31 6.40 15.09
CA ASN A 525 17.17 6.57 16.26
C ASN A 525 17.79 5.26 16.72
N GLN A 526 17.01 4.17 16.85
CA GLN A 526 17.56 2.87 17.22
C GLN A 526 18.64 2.37 16.23
N LEU A 527 18.44 2.57 14.92
CA LEU A 527 19.40 2.17 13.89
C LEU A 527 20.65 3.05 13.87
N LEU A 528 20.54 4.33 14.21
CA LEU A 528 21.67 5.25 14.31
C LEU A 528 22.46 5.04 15.60
N TRP A 529 21.77 4.77 16.70
CA TRP A 529 22.38 4.40 17.99
C TRP A 529 23.29 3.17 17.84
N ASP A 530 22.90 2.16 17.07
CA ASP A 530 23.74 0.98 16.80
C ASP A 530 25.09 1.31 16.16
N VAL A 531 25.18 2.42 15.43
CA VAL A 531 26.39 2.80 14.70
C VAL A 531 27.43 3.40 15.63
N ASN A 532 27.02 4.36 16.47
CA ASN A 532 27.96 5.20 17.22
C ASN A 532 27.64 5.35 18.72
N HIS A 533 26.50 4.84 19.19
CA HIS A 533 26.01 4.99 20.56
C HIS A 533 25.96 6.47 21.03
N ASP A 534 25.56 7.38 20.14
CA ASP A 534 25.35 8.80 20.46
C ASP A 534 24.01 9.02 21.20
N ASN A 535 24.06 9.56 22.42
CA ASN A 535 22.89 9.72 23.31
C ASN A 535 21.76 10.55 22.71
N THR A 536 22.02 11.32 21.66
CA THR A 536 20.99 12.01 20.88
C THR A 536 19.98 11.03 20.28
N TYR A 537 20.40 9.78 19.98
CA TYR A 537 19.58 8.72 19.40
C TYR A 537 19.12 7.66 20.41
N ASP A 538 19.47 7.77 21.69
CA ASP A 538 18.88 6.91 22.71
C ASP A 538 17.47 7.43 23.04
N ASN A 539 16.45 6.74 22.54
CA ASN A 539 15.04 7.12 22.71
C ASN A 539 14.60 7.24 24.19
N ALA A 540 15.25 6.51 25.10
CA ALA A 540 14.95 6.62 26.53
C ALA A 540 15.64 7.83 27.16
N ALA A 541 16.87 8.13 26.74
CA ALA A 541 17.63 9.27 27.27
C ALA A 541 17.20 10.62 26.67
N ASN A 542 16.79 10.63 25.39
CA ASN A 542 16.40 11.85 24.67
C ASN A 542 14.92 12.24 24.89
N GLY A 543 14.15 11.43 25.61
CA GLY A 543 12.75 11.71 25.97
C GLY A 543 11.70 11.32 24.93
N LEU A 544 12.10 10.83 23.74
CA LEU A 544 11.14 10.45 22.69
C LEU A 544 10.23 9.29 23.13
N ARG A 545 10.77 8.29 23.86
CA ARG A 545 9.96 7.19 24.41
C ARG A 545 8.85 7.72 25.33
N ASP A 546 9.20 8.66 26.20
CA ASP A 546 8.31 9.16 27.24
C ASP A 546 7.22 10.09 26.66
N TYR A 547 7.45 10.68 25.48
CA TYR A 547 6.42 11.33 24.68
C TYR A 547 5.52 10.32 23.93
N LEU A 548 6.14 9.34 23.28
CA LEU A 548 5.46 8.43 22.35
C LEU A 548 4.46 7.50 23.06
N LEU A 549 4.77 7.05 24.29
CA LEU A 549 3.87 6.21 25.08
C LEU A 549 2.51 6.91 25.36
N PRO A 550 2.44 8.09 26.01
CA PRO A 550 1.20 8.84 26.15
C PRO A 550 0.53 9.21 24.81
N HIS A 551 1.32 9.45 23.75
CA HIS A 551 0.76 9.72 22.42
C HIS A 551 -0.06 8.52 21.90
N ILE A 552 0.49 7.30 21.97
CA ILE A 552 -0.20 6.07 21.55
C ILE A 552 -1.38 5.74 22.49
N GLN A 553 -1.25 6.02 23.79
CA GLN A 553 -2.32 5.79 24.77
C GLN A 553 -3.64 6.46 24.37
N LYS A 554 -3.59 7.64 23.74
CA LYS A 554 -4.78 8.38 23.29
C LYS A 554 -5.69 7.57 22.36
N PHE A 555 -5.14 6.66 21.56
CA PHE A 555 -5.95 5.79 20.69
C PHE A 555 -6.77 4.78 21.49
N ALA A 556 -6.19 4.20 22.56
CA ALA A 556 -6.91 3.29 23.46
C ALA A 556 -7.94 4.02 24.36
N GLN A 557 -7.80 5.33 24.52
CA GLN A 557 -8.73 6.17 25.27
C GLN A 557 -9.86 6.71 24.40
N HIS A 558 -9.57 7.12 23.16
CA HIS A 558 -10.47 7.95 22.35
C HIS A 558 -10.65 7.51 20.90
N ASP A 559 -10.22 6.30 20.54
CA ASP A 559 -10.07 5.89 19.14
C ASP A 559 -9.08 6.79 18.36
N PHE A 560 -8.93 6.52 17.07
CA PHE A 560 -8.31 7.43 16.14
C PHE A 560 -9.18 8.67 15.95
N MET A 561 -8.56 9.86 15.96
CA MET A 561 -9.23 11.06 15.47
C MET A 561 -9.63 10.85 14.01
N GLU A 562 -8.75 10.28 13.19
CA GLU A 562 -9.02 9.92 11.79
C GLU A 562 -9.66 8.55 11.62
N TYR A 563 -10.67 8.27 12.46
CA TYR A 563 -11.40 7.01 12.43
C TYR A 563 -11.94 6.69 11.03
N ASN A 564 -11.76 5.42 10.62
CA ASN A 564 -12.27 4.84 9.38
C ASN A 564 -11.87 5.63 8.10
N SER A 565 -10.84 6.49 8.18
CA SER A 565 -10.33 7.21 7.02
C SER A 565 -9.85 6.21 5.96
N ARG A 566 -10.62 6.06 4.88
CA ARG A 566 -10.35 5.13 3.78
C ARG A 566 -8.93 5.25 3.21
N PRO A 567 -8.42 6.45 2.88
CA PRO A 567 -7.08 6.58 2.35
C PRO A 567 -5.96 6.47 3.41
N TYR A 568 -6.25 6.68 4.71
CA TYR A 568 -5.20 6.97 5.70
C TYR A 568 -5.14 6.00 6.89
N SER A 569 -6.21 5.28 7.22
CA SER A 569 -6.22 4.35 8.36
C SER A 569 -5.17 3.24 8.22
N ARG A 570 -4.88 2.80 6.99
CA ARG A 570 -3.76 1.89 6.67
C ARG A 570 -2.39 2.45 7.04
N LEU A 571 -2.20 3.77 6.96
CA LEU A 571 -0.93 4.43 7.27
C LEU A 571 -0.66 4.36 8.78
N ALA A 572 -1.68 4.64 9.58
CA ALA A 572 -1.60 4.52 11.03
C ALA A 572 -1.38 3.06 11.48
N ALA A 573 -2.10 2.12 10.86
CA ALA A 573 -1.89 0.69 11.10
C ALA A 573 -0.44 0.26 10.77
N HIS A 574 0.12 0.68 9.63
CA HIS A 574 1.49 0.39 9.25
C HIS A 574 2.51 0.97 10.26
N ALA A 575 2.33 2.22 10.69
CA ALA A 575 3.20 2.85 11.69
C ALA A 575 3.21 2.07 13.03
N LEU A 576 2.04 1.61 13.49
CA LEU A 576 1.92 0.80 14.71
C LEU A 576 2.50 -0.60 14.53
N MET A 577 2.30 -1.24 13.38
CA MET A 577 2.90 -2.54 13.07
C MET A 577 4.43 -2.47 13.07
N ASN A 578 5.01 -1.38 12.54
CA ASN A 578 6.45 -1.15 12.60
C ASN A 578 6.97 -1.07 14.03
N LEU A 579 6.26 -0.38 14.94
CA LEU A 579 6.64 -0.36 16.36
C LEU A 579 6.51 -1.75 17.00
N TYR A 580 5.42 -2.48 16.71
CA TYR A 580 5.20 -3.84 17.21
C TYR A 580 6.33 -4.79 16.80
N ASP A 581 6.77 -4.72 15.54
CA ASP A 581 7.79 -5.59 14.98
C ASP A 581 9.22 -5.19 15.38
N TYR A 582 9.52 -3.88 15.41
CA TYR A 582 10.91 -3.40 15.40
C TYR A 582 11.32 -2.57 16.63
N ALA A 583 10.39 -2.10 17.46
CA ALA A 583 10.77 -1.40 18.69
C ALA A 583 11.47 -2.37 19.65
N ARG A 584 12.61 -1.97 20.23
CA ARG A 584 13.36 -2.79 21.18
C ARG A 584 12.81 -2.69 22.60
N ASP A 585 12.21 -1.56 22.93
CA ASP A 585 11.53 -1.38 24.22
C ASP A 585 10.19 -2.12 24.21
N GLN A 586 10.07 -3.12 25.09
CA GLN A 586 8.87 -3.94 25.20
C GLN A 586 7.62 -3.11 25.48
N LYS A 587 7.72 -1.97 26.19
CA LYS A 587 6.59 -1.10 26.49
C LYS A 587 6.01 -0.49 25.22
N ILE A 588 6.88 -0.04 24.30
CA ILE A 588 6.46 0.51 23.01
C ILE A 588 5.79 -0.57 22.15
N ARG A 589 6.34 -1.80 22.14
CA ARG A 589 5.74 -2.92 21.41
C ARG A 589 4.33 -3.27 21.93
N VAL A 590 4.19 -3.35 23.25
CA VAL A 590 2.90 -3.66 23.90
C VAL A 590 1.90 -2.51 23.68
N ALA A 591 2.33 -1.25 23.79
CA ALA A 591 1.50 -0.09 23.45
C ALA A 591 0.94 -0.17 22.03
N ALA A 592 1.79 -0.46 21.05
CA ALA A 592 1.37 -0.62 19.66
C ALA A 592 0.41 -1.81 19.49
N GLN A 593 0.70 -2.94 20.15
CA GLN A 593 -0.16 -4.13 20.11
C GLN A 593 -1.56 -3.85 20.66
N ILE A 594 -1.67 -3.13 21.79
CA ILE A 594 -2.99 -2.76 22.37
C ILE A 594 -3.85 -2.03 21.33
N VAL A 595 -3.27 -1.06 20.63
CA VAL A 595 -4.01 -0.27 19.63
C VAL A 595 -4.35 -1.09 18.38
N LEU A 596 -3.44 -1.97 17.93
CA LEU A 596 -3.69 -2.88 16.81
C LEU A 596 -4.78 -3.92 17.14
N ASP A 597 -4.76 -4.50 18.35
CA ASP A 597 -5.76 -5.45 18.82
C ASP A 597 -7.14 -4.78 18.93
N TYR A 598 -7.19 -3.53 19.40
CA TYR A 598 -8.40 -2.69 19.39
C TYR A 598 -8.90 -2.45 17.96
N LEU A 599 -8.04 -1.94 17.06
CA LEU A 599 -8.39 -1.59 15.69
C LEU A 599 -8.94 -2.79 14.91
N THR A 600 -8.24 -3.92 14.98
CA THR A 600 -8.64 -5.14 14.27
C THR A 600 -9.89 -5.78 14.86
N THR A 601 -10.06 -5.75 16.19
CA THR A 601 -11.29 -6.23 16.83
C THR A 601 -12.48 -5.34 16.46
N LYS A 602 -12.30 -4.01 16.46
CA LYS A 602 -13.29 -3.04 15.98
C LYS A 602 -13.70 -3.34 14.55
N PHE A 603 -12.76 -3.59 13.64
CA PHE A 603 -13.08 -3.98 12.26
C PHE A 603 -13.88 -5.29 12.20
N GLY A 604 -13.48 -6.33 12.95
CA GLY A 604 -14.18 -7.62 12.96
C GLY A 604 -15.65 -7.52 13.42
N VAL A 605 -15.92 -6.72 14.47
CA VAL A 605 -17.29 -6.54 14.99
C VAL A 605 -18.15 -5.62 14.12
N SER A 606 -17.55 -4.76 13.31
CA SER A 606 -18.25 -3.76 12.49
C SER A 606 -18.29 -4.05 11.00
N SER A 607 -17.65 -5.14 10.54
CA SER A 607 -17.72 -5.60 9.15
C SER A 607 -18.75 -6.70 8.97
N ASN A 608 -19.20 -6.95 7.74
CA ASN A 608 -20.07 -8.04 7.35
C ASN A 608 -19.54 -8.71 6.08
N ASP A 609 -18.97 -9.91 6.22
CA ASP A 609 -18.13 -10.52 5.19
C ASP A 609 -17.10 -9.50 4.68
N LEU A 610 -16.31 -8.95 5.59
CA LEU A 610 -15.30 -7.90 5.37
C LEU A 610 -15.80 -6.56 4.79
N ARG A 611 -17.06 -6.42 4.41
CA ARG A 611 -17.65 -5.12 3.99
C ARG A 611 -17.90 -4.27 5.23
N ARG A 612 -17.58 -2.98 5.17
CA ARG A 612 -17.78 -2.08 6.31
C ARG A 612 -18.33 -0.74 5.88
N ALA A 613 -19.59 -0.51 6.23
CA ALA A 613 -20.24 0.80 6.16
C ALA A 613 -20.21 1.42 7.57
N GLY A 614 -19.47 2.50 7.75
CA GLY A 614 -19.34 3.18 9.03
C GLY A 614 -19.03 4.66 8.84
N PRO A 615 -19.38 5.53 9.80
CA PRO A 615 -18.95 6.93 9.77
C PRO A 615 -17.44 6.97 9.62
N PHE A 616 -16.92 7.96 8.89
CA PHE A 616 -15.49 8.14 8.77
C PHE A 616 -15.11 9.61 8.78
N ARG A 617 -13.82 9.86 8.93
CA ARG A 617 -13.24 11.19 8.86
C ARG A 617 -12.30 11.31 7.68
N ARG A 618 -12.30 12.51 7.08
CA ARG A 618 -11.47 12.98 5.96
C ARG A 618 -11.92 12.49 4.59
N GLN A 619 -11.96 13.41 3.63
CA GLN A 619 -12.33 13.22 2.22
C GLN A 619 -13.81 12.84 2.07
N LYS A 620 -14.70 13.83 2.11
CA LYS A 620 -16.15 13.65 1.94
C LYS A 620 -16.49 12.98 0.60
N GLU A 621 -15.66 13.20 -0.41
CA GLU A 621 -15.73 12.52 -1.71
C GLU A 621 -15.48 10.99 -1.65
N ARG A 622 -15.16 10.44 -0.47
CA ARG A 622 -14.97 9.00 -0.23
C ARG A 622 -16.11 8.37 0.57
N GLU A 623 -17.25 9.04 0.71
CA GLU A 623 -18.44 8.48 1.36
C GLU A 623 -18.97 7.25 0.61
N ASP A 624 -19.72 6.38 1.30
CA ASP A 624 -20.33 5.18 0.70
C ASP A 624 -21.22 5.53 -0.50
N GLU A 625 -21.90 6.67 -0.43
CA GLU A 625 -22.74 7.19 -1.50
C GLU A 625 -21.95 7.63 -2.74
N GLU A 626 -20.66 7.94 -2.60
CA GLU A 626 -19.77 8.33 -3.71
C GLU A 626 -18.99 7.13 -4.26
N ILE A 627 -18.56 6.19 -3.40
CA ILE A 627 -17.73 5.05 -3.84
C ILE A 627 -18.53 3.86 -4.35
N HIS A 628 -19.78 3.68 -3.92
CA HIS A 628 -20.72 2.61 -4.30
C HIS A 628 -20.32 1.14 -4.00
N THR A 629 -19.04 0.82 -3.78
CA THR A 629 -18.53 -0.55 -3.53
C THR A 629 -17.91 -0.68 -2.14
N TYR A 630 -17.82 -1.92 -1.63
CA TYR A 630 -17.14 -2.22 -0.37
C TYR A 630 -15.87 -3.08 -0.54
N TYR A 631 -15.54 -3.43 -1.79
CA TYR A 631 -14.34 -4.19 -2.16
C TYR A 631 -13.46 -3.47 -3.21
N GLY A 632 -13.79 -2.23 -3.59
CA GLY A 632 -12.94 -1.37 -4.43
C GLY A 632 -11.86 -0.62 -3.66
N GLY A 633 -10.94 0.05 -4.37
CA GLY A 633 -9.76 0.71 -3.78
C GLY A 633 -10.01 1.84 -2.82
N ASP A 634 -11.21 2.43 -2.86
CA ASP A 634 -11.62 3.48 -1.92
C ASP A 634 -12.45 2.94 -0.76
N SER A 635 -12.59 1.63 -0.63
CA SER A 635 -13.29 0.98 0.49
C SER A 635 -12.43 0.98 1.76
N ASP A 636 -12.95 0.43 2.86
CA ASP A 636 -12.17 0.33 4.11
C ASP A 636 -10.89 -0.50 3.89
N PRO A 637 -9.69 0.06 4.16
CA PRO A 637 -8.43 -0.63 3.85
C PRO A 637 -8.15 -1.83 4.76
N MET A 638 -8.80 -1.93 5.92
CA MET A 638 -8.67 -3.11 6.77
C MET A 638 -9.22 -4.36 6.08
N THR A 639 -10.13 -4.22 5.10
CA THR A 639 -10.60 -5.31 4.23
C THR A 639 -9.42 -6.01 3.56
N GLY A 640 -8.53 -5.28 2.90
CA GLY A 640 -7.35 -5.84 2.23
C GLY A 640 -6.41 -6.59 3.19
N MET A 641 -6.19 -6.05 4.39
CA MET A 641 -5.38 -6.71 5.41
C MET A 641 -6.02 -8.01 5.92
N PHE A 642 -7.34 -8.01 6.18
CA PHE A 642 -8.06 -9.21 6.60
C PHE A 642 -8.12 -10.27 5.51
N MET A 643 -8.28 -9.88 4.23
CA MET A 643 -8.20 -10.81 3.11
C MET A 643 -6.83 -11.49 3.06
N LEU A 644 -5.73 -10.77 3.29
CA LEU A 644 -4.40 -11.37 3.38
C LEU A 644 -4.28 -12.30 4.61
N TRP A 645 -4.64 -11.81 5.81
CA TRP A 645 -4.47 -12.59 7.04
C TRP A 645 -5.29 -13.87 7.04
N THR A 646 -6.54 -13.80 6.58
CA THR A 646 -7.50 -14.91 6.69
C THR A 646 -7.66 -15.71 5.40
N GLY A 647 -7.38 -15.13 4.24
CA GLY A 647 -7.77 -15.71 2.95
C GLY A 647 -9.28 -15.74 2.71
N PHE A 648 -10.06 -15.06 3.56
CA PHE A 648 -11.51 -15.00 3.43
C PHE A 648 -11.92 -14.04 2.32
N THR A 649 -12.49 -14.61 1.25
CA THR A 649 -12.79 -13.90 -0.01
C THR A 649 -14.22 -14.19 -0.48
N PRO A 650 -15.25 -13.93 0.35
CA PRO A 650 -16.62 -14.33 0.05
C PRO A 650 -17.19 -13.64 -1.21
N ASN A 651 -16.67 -12.46 -1.55
CA ASN A 651 -17.19 -11.62 -2.64
C ASN A 651 -16.21 -11.41 -3.80
N THR A 652 -14.98 -11.94 -3.71
CA THR A 652 -13.93 -11.71 -4.72
C THR A 652 -13.48 -12.99 -5.42
N GLY A 653 -14.19 -14.11 -5.22
CA GLY A 653 -13.93 -15.37 -5.93
C GLY A 653 -12.55 -15.98 -5.65
N GLY A 654 -11.95 -15.68 -4.49
CA GLY A 654 -10.62 -16.13 -4.10
C GLY A 654 -9.47 -15.30 -4.66
N TYR A 655 -9.74 -14.08 -5.11
CA TYR A 655 -8.71 -13.10 -5.45
C TYR A 655 -8.60 -12.04 -4.36
N LEU A 656 -7.38 -11.56 -4.13
CA LEU A 656 -7.12 -10.30 -3.46
C LEU A 656 -7.04 -9.19 -4.53
N PRO A 657 -8.02 -8.28 -4.61
CA PRO A 657 -8.08 -7.26 -5.65
C PRO A 657 -6.84 -6.37 -5.68
N ASP A 658 -6.40 -5.97 -6.86
CA ASP A 658 -5.24 -5.09 -7.02
C ASP A 658 -5.33 -3.78 -6.25
N SER A 659 -6.56 -3.29 -6.08
CA SER A 659 -6.86 -2.09 -5.33
C SER A 659 -6.55 -2.20 -3.83
N PHE A 660 -6.36 -3.41 -3.30
CA PHE A 660 -5.94 -3.68 -1.92
C PHE A 660 -4.48 -4.14 -1.80
N THR A 661 -3.70 -4.05 -2.89
CA THR A 661 -2.32 -4.54 -2.88
C THR A 661 -1.46 -3.79 -1.84
N GLY A 662 -1.66 -2.49 -1.65
CA GLY A 662 -0.92 -1.72 -0.65
C GLY A 662 -1.16 -2.23 0.77
N GLU A 663 -2.42 -2.42 1.13
CA GLU A 663 -2.90 -2.91 2.42
C GLU A 663 -2.45 -4.35 2.68
N ALA A 664 -2.56 -5.21 1.67
CA ALA A 664 -2.06 -6.58 1.71
C ALA A 664 -0.55 -6.63 1.91
N ASN A 665 0.22 -5.72 1.30
CA ASN A 665 1.66 -5.67 1.51
C ASN A 665 2.06 -5.19 2.91
N ILE A 666 1.32 -4.23 3.48
CA ILE A 666 1.51 -3.81 4.89
C ILE A 666 1.40 -5.02 5.82
N ALA A 667 0.32 -5.82 5.69
CA ALA A 667 0.12 -7.03 6.48
C ALA A 667 1.10 -8.17 6.10
N THR A 668 1.68 -8.14 4.90
CA THR A 668 2.67 -9.11 4.43
C THR A 668 4.02 -8.94 5.12
N PHE A 669 4.46 -7.69 5.28
CA PHE A 669 5.79 -7.41 5.84
C PHE A 669 5.82 -7.39 7.37
N SER A 670 4.66 -7.34 8.02
CA SER A 670 4.54 -7.37 9.48
C SER A 670 4.45 -8.78 10.05
N SER A 671 4.95 -8.98 11.27
CA SER A 671 4.72 -10.22 12.05
C SER A 671 3.42 -10.18 12.87
N TYR A 672 2.76 -9.04 12.96
CA TYR A 672 1.49 -8.88 13.67
C TYR A 672 0.39 -9.76 13.04
N LEU A 673 -0.43 -10.36 13.91
CA LEU A 673 -1.63 -11.12 13.55
C LEU A 673 -2.78 -10.65 14.43
N PRO A 674 -4.00 -10.45 13.88
CA PRO A 674 -5.16 -10.04 14.67
C PRO A 674 -5.51 -11.05 15.79
N PRO A 675 -6.10 -10.59 16.91
CA PRO A 675 -6.68 -11.48 17.90
C PRO A 675 -7.69 -12.44 17.26
N ARG A 676 -7.73 -13.70 17.72
CA ARG A 676 -8.70 -14.68 17.18
C ARG A 676 -10.15 -14.22 17.29
N ALA A 677 -10.49 -13.43 18.32
CA ALA A 677 -11.81 -12.82 18.44
C ALA A 677 -12.16 -11.89 17.26
N ALA A 678 -11.18 -11.11 16.78
CA ALA A 678 -11.33 -10.25 15.61
C ALA A 678 -11.55 -11.08 14.33
N ILE A 679 -10.73 -12.12 14.12
CA ILE A 679 -10.87 -13.05 12.99
C ILE A 679 -12.24 -13.73 13.01
N TRP A 680 -12.65 -14.24 14.17
CA TRP A 680 -13.94 -14.89 14.33
C TRP A 680 -15.08 -13.96 13.96
N ARG A 681 -15.10 -12.74 14.53
CA ARG A 681 -16.17 -11.78 14.22
C ARG A 681 -16.14 -11.33 12.76
N ALA A 682 -14.98 -11.22 12.13
CA ALA A 682 -14.89 -10.83 10.72
C ALA A 682 -15.44 -11.90 9.76
N MET A 683 -15.33 -13.18 10.12
CA MET A 683 -15.65 -14.32 9.24
C MET A 683 -16.95 -15.06 9.61
N ASP A 684 -17.39 -15.03 10.88
CA ASP A 684 -18.57 -15.74 11.36
C ASP A 684 -19.58 -14.77 12.01
N LYS A 685 -20.75 -14.68 11.39
CA LYS A 685 -21.91 -13.88 11.85
C LYS A 685 -23.03 -14.70 12.47
N SER A 686 -22.81 -15.98 12.77
CA SER A 686 -23.83 -16.92 13.25
C SER A 686 -24.48 -16.56 14.60
N GLU A 687 -23.88 -15.68 15.39
CA GLU A 687 -24.44 -15.21 16.65
C GLU A 687 -24.82 -13.73 16.56
N PRO A 688 -26.06 -13.34 16.91
CA PRO A 688 -26.43 -11.94 16.94
C PRO A 688 -25.72 -11.19 18.07
N TYR A 689 -25.36 -9.93 17.81
CA TYR A 689 -24.73 -9.06 18.80
C TYR A 689 -24.95 -7.59 18.46
N GLN A 690 -24.79 -6.72 19.45
CA GLN A 690 -24.67 -5.28 19.21
C GLN A 690 -23.35 -4.77 19.80
N GLN A 691 -22.67 -3.92 19.04
CA GLN A 691 -21.45 -3.25 19.44
C GLN A 691 -21.60 -1.74 19.18
N THR A 692 -21.34 -0.95 20.21
CA THR A 692 -21.35 0.51 20.15
C THR A 692 -19.98 1.07 20.50
N PHE A 693 -19.60 2.17 19.86
CA PHE A 693 -18.43 2.96 20.18
C PHE A 693 -18.80 4.41 20.36
N TYR A 694 -18.25 5.04 21.39
CA TYR A 694 -18.28 6.49 21.57
C TYR A 694 -16.84 6.92 21.74
N HIS A 695 -16.36 7.88 20.95
CA HIS A 695 -14.92 8.21 20.96
C HIS A 695 -14.51 9.10 22.14
N GLY A 696 -15.46 9.71 22.84
CA GLY A 696 -15.18 10.57 23.98
C GLY A 696 -14.51 11.90 23.62
N ASN A 697 -14.49 12.81 24.59
CA ASN A 697 -13.87 14.11 24.42
C ASN A 697 -12.34 13.96 24.44
N ARG A 698 -11.71 13.97 23.26
CA ARG A 698 -10.26 13.88 23.11
C ARG A 698 -9.59 15.18 23.61
N PRO A 699 -8.38 15.10 24.21
CA PRO A 699 -7.56 16.28 24.43
C PRO A 699 -7.34 17.09 23.15
N LYS A 700 -7.37 18.42 23.28
CA LYS A 700 -7.13 19.34 22.18
C LYS A 700 -5.74 19.13 21.56
N MET A 701 -5.67 19.09 20.23
CA MET A 701 -4.40 19.01 19.50
C MET A 701 -3.63 20.33 19.63
N SER A 702 -2.31 20.25 19.75
CA SER A 702 -1.42 21.41 19.63
C SER A 702 -1.71 22.18 18.35
N TYR A 703 -1.63 23.51 18.39
CA TYR A 703 -1.87 24.40 17.23
C TYR A 703 -3.26 24.32 16.59
N SER A 704 -4.19 23.54 17.14
CA SER A 704 -5.59 23.57 16.73
C SER A 704 -6.32 24.71 17.46
N PRO A 705 -7.25 25.44 16.83
CA PRO A 705 -8.16 26.35 17.54
C PRO A 705 -9.33 25.62 18.22
N ASP A 706 -9.68 24.42 17.77
CA ASP A 706 -10.92 23.72 18.13
C ASP A 706 -10.68 22.42 18.93
N ASN A 707 -11.66 21.99 19.73
CA ASN A 707 -11.68 20.64 20.30
C ASN A 707 -12.24 19.67 19.26
N ALA A 708 -11.72 18.44 19.21
CA ALA A 708 -12.28 17.40 18.35
C ALA A 708 -13.61 16.90 18.91
N ASP A 709 -14.66 16.94 18.09
CA ASP A 709 -15.96 16.36 18.41
C ASP A 709 -15.86 14.82 18.49
N PRO A 710 -16.44 14.17 19.53
CA PRO A 710 -16.54 12.71 19.56
C PRO A 710 -17.49 12.19 18.48
N ALA A 711 -17.14 11.04 17.89
CA ALA A 711 -18.03 10.28 17.03
C ALA A 711 -18.74 9.15 17.79
N VAL A 712 -19.79 8.62 17.16
CA VAL A 712 -20.58 7.48 17.63
C VAL A 712 -20.67 6.46 16.48
N GLU A 713 -20.46 5.19 16.79
CA GLU A 713 -20.65 4.07 15.87
C GLU A 713 -21.54 3.01 16.55
N ILE A 714 -22.54 2.49 15.85
CA ILE A 714 -23.42 1.42 16.37
C ILE A 714 -23.56 0.35 15.29
N TYR A 715 -23.31 -0.89 15.66
CA TYR A 715 -23.37 -2.05 14.78
C TYR A 715 -24.23 -3.11 15.44
N SER A 716 -25.31 -3.52 14.76
CA SER A 716 -26.19 -4.59 15.22
C SER A 716 -26.16 -5.72 14.20
N SER A 717 -25.58 -6.85 14.59
CA SER A 717 -25.37 -8.01 13.75
C SER A 717 -26.40 -9.10 14.04
N SER A 718 -26.80 -9.78 12.98
CA SER A 718 -27.60 -11.01 12.96
C SER A 718 -26.98 -11.98 11.96
N PRO A 719 -27.29 -13.29 11.98
CA PRO A 719 -26.82 -14.22 10.96
C PRO A 719 -27.06 -13.76 9.51
N SER A 720 -28.22 -13.16 9.25
CA SER A 720 -28.61 -12.72 7.90
C SER A 720 -28.19 -11.31 7.52
N PHE A 721 -27.81 -10.45 8.46
CA PHE A 721 -27.51 -9.05 8.17
C PHE A 721 -26.65 -8.35 9.23
N LEU A 722 -26.00 -7.28 8.80
CA LEU A 722 -25.43 -6.26 9.67
C LEU A 722 -26.17 -4.94 9.45
N LEU A 723 -26.73 -4.39 10.53
CA LEU A 723 -27.28 -3.06 10.57
C LEU A 723 -26.22 -2.09 11.09
N THR A 724 -25.85 -1.11 10.27
CA THR A 724 -24.85 -0.09 10.61
C THR A 724 -25.55 1.23 10.86
N ALA A 725 -25.23 1.87 11.98
CA ALA A 725 -25.56 3.26 12.20
C ALA A 725 -24.55 4.14 11.49
N GLY A 726 -25.05 5.13 10.77
CA GLY A 726 -24.26 6.10 10.03
C GLY A 726 -23.47 7.09 10.89
N GLY A 727 -23.63 7.09 12.22
CA GLY A 727 -22.88 7.94 13.14
C GLY A 727 -23.32 9.40 13.16
N VAL A 728 -22.45 10.31 13.58
CA VAL A 728 -22.76 11.74 13.72
C VAL A 728 -21.74 12.60 13.00
N TRP A 729 -22.15 13.78 12.52
CA TRP A 729 -21.20 14.77 12.02
C TRP A 729 -20.28 15.25 13.14
N THR A 730 -18.99 15.35 12.82
CA THR A 730 -17.97 15.85 13.74
C THR A 730 -17.11 16.90 13.05
N ASN A 731 -16.74 17.97 13.77
CA ASN A 731 -15.76 18.95 13.27
C ASN A 731 -14.40 18.28 12.99
N SER A 732 -13.46 18.97 12.34
CA SER A 732 -12.17 18.35 11.99
C SER A 732 -11.22 18.09 13.17
N GLY A 733 -11.42 18.75 14.32
CA GLY A 733 -10.47 18.72 15.44
C GLY A 733 -9.14 19.45 15.19
N TYR A 734 -8.81 19.78 13.95
CA TYR A 734 -7.66 20.59 13.53
C TYR A 734 -8.02 22.08 13.35
N GLY A 735 -9.31 22.36 13.27
CA GLY A 735 -9.89 23.69 13.05
C GLY A 735 -9.79 24.18 11.61
N TYR A 736 -10.29 25.40 11.41
CA TYR A 736 -10.35 26.06 10.10
C TYR A 736 -11.14 25.26 9.03
N ASP A 737 -12.16 24.49 9.43
CA ASP A 737 -12.93 23.58 8.56
C ASP A 737 -13.43 24.26 7.27
N VAL A 738 -14.02 25.46 7.39
CA VAL A 738 -14.51 26.25 6.26
C VAL A 738 -13.40 26.52 5.24
N ARG A 739 -12.20 26.84 5.75
CA ARG A 739 -11.04 27.21 4.93
C ARG A 739 -10.36 26.00 4.28
N ARG A 740 -10.56 24.81 4.84
CA ARG A 740 -10.11 23.52 4.29
C ARG A 740 -11.21 22.84 3.48
N SER A 741 -12.23 23.59 3.04
CA SER A 741 -13.38 23.10 2.27
C SER A 741 -14.07 21.89 2.92
N TYR A 742 -14.04 21.82 4.25
CA TYR A 742 -14.55 20.70 5.06
C TYR A 742 -13.93 19.33 4.74
N LYS A 743 -12.80 19.25 4.01
CA LYS A 743 -12.17 17.97 3.66
C LYS A 743 -11.72 17.12 4.85
N LEU A 744 -11.64 17.69 6.05
CA LEU A 744 -11.13 17.02 7.25
C LEU A 744 -12.19 16.74 8.33
N VAL A 745 -13.46 17.08 8.07
CA VAL A 745 -14.54 16.80 9.02
C VAL A 745 -14.90 15.31 9.03
N GLY A 746 -15.61 14.87 10.06
CA GLY A 746 -16.20 13.54 10.08
C GLY A 746 -17.59 13.53 9.47
N SER A 747 -17.78 12.64 8.52
CA SER A 747 -19.02 12.46 7.78
C SER A 747 -19.88 11.37 8.40
N ALA A 748 -21.09 11.73 8.80
CA ALA A 748 -22.13 10.75 9.10
C ALA A 748 -22.57 10.07 7.78
N GLN A 749 -22.39 8.75 7.73
CA GLN A 749 -22.85 7.90 6.62
C GLN A 749 -24.34 7.61 6.72
N SER A 750 -24.90 6.91 5.74
CA SER A 750 -26.25 6.38 5.84
C SER A 750 -26.34 5.28 6.91
N THR A 751 -27.46 5.19 7.62
CA THR A 751 -27.81 3.94 8.34
C THR A 751 -28.19 2.89 7.31
N THR A 752 -27.53 1.73 7.31
CA THR A 752 -27.67 0.71 6.25
C THR A 752 -27.95 -0.68 6.81
N LEU A 753 -28.89 -1.39 6.20
CA LEU A 753 -29.12 -2.83 6.43
C LEU A 753 -28.37 -3.61 5.34
N MET A 754 -27.23 -4.19 5.71
CA MET A 754 -26.36 -4.95 4.82
C MET A 754 -26.60 -6.46 4.96
N PRO A 755 -27.13 -7.15 3.94
CA PRO A 755 -27.28 -8.61 3.99
C PRO A 755 -25.93 -9.32 4.06
N THR A 756 -25.83 -10.42 4.83
CA THR A 756 -24.62 -11.27 4.86
C THR A 756 -24.38 -11.92 3.50
N LYS A 757 -25.43 -12.34 2.79
CA LYS A 757 -25.32 -12.94 1.45
C LYS A 757 -25.51 -11.92 0.34
N ASN A 758 -25.01 -12.26 -0.86
CA ASN A 758 -25.31 -11.51 -2.07
C ASN A 758 -26.72 -11.77 -2.58
N ILE A 759 -27.32 -10.75 -3.19
CA ILE A 759 -28.63 -10.87 -3.85
C ILE A 759 -28.47 -11.71 -5.12
N ALA A 760 -29.34 -12.69 -5.33
CA ALA A 760 -29.23 -13.59 -6.48
C ALA A 760 -29.25 -12.80 -7.81
N GLY A 761 -28.27 -13.08 -8.67
CA GLY A 761 -28.13 -12.42 -9.98
C GLY A 761 -27.57 -11.00 -9.96
N HIS A 762 -27.22 -10.45 -8.80
CA HIS A 762 -26.78 -9.05 -8.65
C HIS A 762 -25.30 -8.84 -8.35
N GLY A 763 -24.50 -9.92 -8.19
CA GLY A 763 -23.08 -9.82 -7.87
C GLY A 763 -22.81 -9.38 -6.42
N GLU A 764 -21.71 -8.69 -6.17
CA GLU A 764 -21.42 -8.06 -4.87
C GLU A 764 -22.50 -7.03 -4.53
N VAL A 765 -23.02 -7.06 -3.30
CA VAL A 765 -23.94 -6.02 -2.80
C VAL A 765 -23.25 -4.66 -2.73
N LYS A 766 -23.84 -3.67 -3.40
CA LYS A 766 -23.38 -2.28 -3.43
C LYS A 766 -24.16 -1.38 -2.49
N PHE A 767 -23.72 -0.14 -2.31
CA PHE A 767 -24.40 0.85 -1.48
C PHE A 767 -25.87 1.07 -1.89
N GLU A 768 -26.13 1.18 -3.19
CA GLU A 768 -27.47 1.38 -3.74
C GLU A 768 -28.43 0.22 -3.47
N ASP A 769 -27.91 -1.00 -3.26
CA ASP A 769 -28.65 -2.22 -2.99
C ASP A 769 -29.11 -2.36 -1.53
N LEU A 770 -28.75 -1.40 -0.67
CA LEU A 770 -29.05 -1.44 0.77
C LEU A 770 -30.32 -0.66 1.12
N ILE A 771 -31.18 -1.26 1.94
CA ILE A 771 -32.23 -0.51 2.67
C ILE A 771 -31.50 0.47 3.58
N ARG A 772 -31.81 1.76 3.44
CA ARG A 772 -31.02 2.79 4.11
C ARG A 772 -31.80 4.05 4.48
N PHE A 773 -31.27 4.75 5.47
CA PHE A 773 -31.62 6.14 5.79
C PHE A 773 -30.41 7.02 5.52
N ARG A 774 -30.52 7.93 4.56
CA ARG A 774 -29.45 8.89 4.24
C ARG A 774 -29.19 9.87 5.38
N GLY A 775 -30.22 10.18 6.16
CA GLY A 775 -30.17 11.25 7.15
C GLY A 775 -30.53 12.61 6.55
N ARG A 776 -30.23 13.66 7.31
CA ARG A 776 -30.56 15.05 6.94
C ARG A 776 -29.69 15.54 5.78
N SER A 777 -30.25 16.43 4.96
CA SER A 777 -29.57 17.00 3.79
C SER A 777 -28.40 17.90 4.18
N ASP A 778 -28.53 18.69 5.25
CA ASP A 778 -27.40 19.38 5.87
C ASP A 778 -26.53 18.38 6.65
N ASP A 779 -25.30 18.21 6.19
CA ASP A 779 -24.34 17.29 6.82
C ASP A 779 -24.09 17.66 8.28
N ARG A 780 -24.04 18.96 8.63
CA ARG A 780 -23.64 19.40 9.98
C ARG A 780 -24.66 19.03 11.05
N SER A 781 -25.92 18.90 10.66
CA SER A 781 -26.99 18.43 11.53
C SER A 781 -27.27 16.92 11.37
N ARG A 782 -26.51 16.19 10.54
CA ARG A 782 -26.71 14.76 10.30
C ARG A 782 -26.20 13.93 11.47
N TYR A 783 -27.11 13.20 12.10
CA TYR A 783 -26.81 12.13 13.05
C TYR A 783 -27.74 10.94 12.80
N ASN A 784 -27.15 9.84 12.36
CA ASN A 784 -27.77 8.60 11.91
C ASN A 784 -27.46 7.48 12.93
N ILE A 785 -28.00 7.60 14.14
CA ILE A 785 -27.71 6.73 15.29
C ILE A 785 -28.95 6.04 15.88
N CYS A 786 -30.08 6.06 15.16
CA CYS A 786 -31.30 5.38 15.57
C CYS A 786 -31.27 3.91 15.14
N VAL A 787 -30.49 3.11 15.87
CA VAL A 787 -30.32 1.67 15.63
C VAL A 787 -30.35 0.93 16.97
N SER A 788 -31.11 -0.16 17.03
CA SER A 788 -31.01 -1.14 18.12
C SER A 788 -31.56 -2.50 17.68
N GLY A 789 -30.77 -3.57 17.79
CA GLY A 789 -31.20 -4.90 17.34
C GLY A 789 -31.57 -4.89 15.85
N GLY A 790 -32.74 -5.43 15.49
CA GLY A 790 -33.27 -5.36 14.12
C GLY A 790 -33.93 -4.03 13.74
N PHE A 791 -34.06 -3.08 14.67
CA PHE A 791 -34.81 -1.83 14.47
C PHE A 791 -33.92 -0.67 14.03
N ALA A 792 -34.40 0.11 13.06
CA ALA A 792 -33.81 1.39 12.68
C ALA A 792 -34.86 2.45 12.35
N CYS A 793 -34.51 3.73 12.54
CA CYS A 793 -35.31 4.86 12.10
C CYS A 793 -34.47 5.99 11.51
N GLY A 794 -35.07 6.88 10.72
CA GLY A 794 -34.36 8.04 10.21
C GLY A 794 -35.03 8.79 9.08
N TYR A 795 -34.24 9.69 8.48
CA TYR A 795 -34.60 10.54 7.34
C TYR A 795 -34.01 10.01 6.04
N GLY A 796 -34.57 10.43 4.90
CA GLY A 796 -34.09 10.04 3.59
C GLY A 796 -34.15 8.53 3.34
N PHE A 797 -35.25 7.88 3.73
CA PHE A 797 -35.46 6.45 3.51
C PHE A 797 -35.37 6.08 2.02
N ALA A 798 -34.57 5.08 1.70
CA ALA A 798 -34.46 4.49 0.39
C ALA A 798 -34.66 2.97 0.45
N MET A 799 -35.63 2.49 -0.34
CA MET A 799 -35.83 1.07 -0.64
C MET A 799 -35.19 0.78 -2.00
N PRO A 800 -34.24 -0.16 -2.10
CA PRO A 800 -33.62 -0.55 -3.36
C PRO A 800 -34.61 -1.21 -4.33
N ASP A 801 -34.51 -0.86 -5.62
CA ASP A 801 -35.36 -1.44 -6.66
C ASP A 801 -35.16 -2.96 -6.82
N VAL A 802 -33.94 -3.45 -6.59
CA VAL A 802 -33.65 -4.89 -6.62
C VAL A 802 -34.52 -5.66 -5.64
N LEU A 803 -34.71 -5.14 -4.42
CA LEU A 803 -35.53 -5.80 -3.40
C LEU A 803 -37.01 -5.81 -3.79
N ASN A 804 -37.50 -4.75 -4.45
CA ASN A 804 -38.86 -4.68 -4.98
C ASN A 804 -39.16 -5.78 -6.03
N THR A 805 -38.13 -6.30 -6.68
CA THR A 805 -38.28 -7.33 -7.72
C THR A 805 -38.08 -8.75 -7.21
N CYS A 806 -37.21 -8.93 -6.22
CA CYS A 806 -36.85 -10.25 -5.72
C CYS A 806 -37.74 -10.72 -4.55
N ALA A 807 -38.22 -9.80 -3.72
CA ALA A 807 -38.95 -10.13 -2.50
C ALA A 807 -40.42 -10.49 -2.77
N ASP A 808 -41.03 -11.25 -1.86
CA ASP A 808 -42.49 -11.30 -1.78
C ASP A 808 -42.98 -10.11 -0.93
N HIS A 809 -43.91 -9.32 -1.45
CA HIS A 809 -44.42 -8.10 -0.81
C HIS A 809 -45.83 -8.26 -0.27
N VAL A 810 -46.03 -7.74 0.94
CA VAL A 810 -47.36 -7.52 1.53
C VAL A 810 -47.44 -6.09 2.01
N VAL A 811 -48.30 -5.30 1.36
CA VAL A 811 -48.63 -3.94 1.81
C VAL A 811 -49.92 -3.96 2.62
N SER A 812 -49.85 -3.65 3.91
CA SER A 812 -51.01 -3.69 4.81
C SER A 812 -50.86 -2.71 5.96
N GLY A 813 -51.94 -2.01 6.31
CA GLY A 813 -51.95 -1.08 7.47
C GLY A 813 -50.90 0.04 7.40
N GLY A 814 -50.47 0.45 6.20
CA GLY A 814 -49.41 1.45 6.01
C GLY A 814 -47.98 0.89 6.11
N TRP A 815 -47.83 -0.42 6.27
CA TRP A 815 -46.55 -1.13 6.27
C TRP A 815 -46.30 -1.79 4.92
N ASP A 816 -45.05 -1.77 4.46
CA ASP A 816 -44.54 -2.62 3.39
C ASP A 816 -43.68 -3.71 4.02
N ILE A 817 -44.13 -4.96 3.87
CA ILE A 817 -43.58 -6.14 4.53
C ILE A 817 -42.97 -7.04 3.47
N LEU A 818 -41.67 -7.30 3.59
CA LEU A 818 -40.85 -7.99 2.61
C LEU A 818 -40.38 -9.34 3.17
N ASN A 819 -40.60 -10.39 2.38
CA ASN A 819 -39.91 -11.66 2.55
C ASN A 819 -38.65 -11.65 1.69
N LEU A 820 -37.47 -11.55 2.31
CA LEU A 820 -36.18 -11.62 1.61
C LEU A 820 -35.58 -13.04 1.61
N ASP A 821 -36.26 -14.00 2.22
CA ASP A 821 -35.87 -15.41 2.24
C ASP A 821 -36.48 -16.23 1.08
N THR A 822 -36.50 -15.60 -0.10
CA THR A 822 -36.98 -16.19 -1.35
C THR A 822 -35.81 -16.69 -2.20
N GLU A 823 -36.05 -17.65 -3.09
CA GLU A 823 -35.04 -18.08 -4.08
C GLU A 823 -34.59 -16.91 -4.96
N LYS A 824 -35.52 -16.03 -5.33
CA LYS A 824 -35.24 -14.85 -6.16
C LYS A 824 -34.30 -13.85 -5.48
N CYS A 825 -34.37 -13.71 -4.16
CA CYS A 825 -33.42 -12.87 -3.42
C CYS A 825 -32.13 -13.62 -3.05
N GLY A 826 -32.01 -14.91 -3.34
CA GLY A 826 -30.84 -15.71 -2.94
C GLY A 826 -30.87 -16.19 -1.50
N LYS A 827 -32.07 -16.34 -0.92
CA LYS A 827 -32.26 -16.83 0.46
C LYS A 827 -31.47 -16.00 1.47
N LEU A 828 -31.76 -14.70 1.51
CA LEU A 828 -31.11 -13.76 2.43
C LEU A 828 -31.46 -14.08 3.90
N GLY A 829 -32.49 -14.89 4.18
CA GLY A 829 -32.78 -15.42 5.52
C GLY A 829 -33.45 -14.43 6.47
N MET A 830 -34.04 -13.33 5.96
CA MET A 830 -34.66 -12.30 6.79
C MET A 830 -36.00 -11.82 6.26
N TYR A 831 -36.82 -11.32 7.17
CA TYR A 831 -38.01 -10.52 6.86
C TYR A 831 -37.74 -9.07 7.25
N VAL A 832 -38.33 -8.14 6.50
CA VAL A 832 -38.22 -6.70 6.78
C VAL A 832 -39.60 -6.08 6.74
N ALA A 833 -39.96 -5.35 7.79
CA ALA A 833 -41.14 -4.48 7.80
C ALA A 833 -40.69 -3.03 7.75
N THR A 834 -41.26 -2.24 6.85
CA THR A 834 -40.92 -0.82 6.68
C THR A 834 -42.17 0.05 6.74
N GLN A 835 -42.03 1.25 7.29
CA GLN A 835 -43.11 2.22 7.36
C GLN A 835 -42.58 3.63 7.09
N ILE A 836 -43.23 4.34 6.16
CA ILE A 836 -43.01 5.77 5.95
C ILE A 836 -44.00 6.54 6.83
N VAL A 837 -43.45 7.32 7.76
CA VAL A 837 -44.21 8.12 8.72
C VAL A 837 -44.51 9.51 8.15
N ASP A 838 -43.58 10.09 7.37
CA ASP A 838 -43.78 11.37 6.70
C ASP A 838 -43.11 11.38 5.31
N THR A 839 -43.81 11.99 4.34
CA THR A 839 -43.36 12.19 2.96
C THR A 839 -43.12 13.66 2.58
N LYS A 840 -43.45 14.62 3.47
CA LYS A 840 -43.64 16.04 3.11
C LYS A 840 -42.50 16.98 3.48
N THR A 841 -41.44 16.51 4.12
CA THR A 841 -40.28 17.35 4.44
C THR A 841 -39.38 17.50 3.21
N GLN A 842 -39.58 18.57 2.42
CA GLN A 842 -38.71 18.92 1.27
C GLN A 842 -37.22 18.95 1.63
N GLU A 843 -36.90 19.25 2.89
CA GLU A 843 -35.54 19.33 3.42
C GLU A 843 -34.92 17.97 3.80
N PHE A 844 -35.72 16.95 4.15
CA PHE A 844 -35.24 15.71 4.79
C PHE A 844 -35.61 14.42 4.05
N GLY A 845 -36.37 14.50 2.95
CA GLY A 845 -36.86 13.33 2.23
C GLY A 845 -37.92 12.53 3.01
N LYS A 846 -38.04 11.24 2.71
CA LYS A 846 -39.00 10.34 3.40
C LYS A 846 -38.49 9.98 4.79
N THR A 847 -39.30 10.26 5.82
CA THR A 847 -39.01 9.87 7.21
C THR A 847 -39.70 8.55 7.52
N GLY A 848 -39.00 7.61 8.14
CA GLY A 848 -39.56 6.29 8.38
C GLY A 848 -38.76 5.43 9.35
N LEU A 849 -39.19 4.19 9.46
CA LEU A 849 -38.56 3.16 10.27
C LEU A 849 -38.59 1.82 9.53
N PHE A 850 -37.70 0.92 9.92
CA PHE A 850 -37.80 -0.48 9.56
C PHE A 850 -37.43 -1.41 10.72
N TYR A 851 -37.91 -2.64 10.62
CA TYR A 851 -37.53 -3.76 11.48
C TYR A 851 -37.14 -4.97 10.64
N ALA A 852 -35.90 -5.43 10.80
CA ALA A 852 -35.38 -6.66 10.18
C ALA A 852 -35.29 -7.78 11.21
N MET A 853 -35.65 -8.99 10.82
CA MET A 853 -35.65 -10.16 11.70
C MET A 853 -35.31 -11.42 10.91
N GLU A 854 -34.62 -12.36 11.55
CA GLU A 854 -34.36 -13.70 11.00
C GLU A 854 -35.67 -14.41 10.61
N SER A 855 -35.74 -14.92 9.38
CA SER A 855 -36.91 -15.64 8.86
C SER A 855 -37.19 -16.93 9.65
N SER A 856 -36.16 -17.49 10.29
CA SER A 856 -36.27 -18.70 11.12
C SER A 856 -37.08 -18.52 12.41
N LYS A 857 -37.38 -17.28 12.82
CA LYS A 857 -38.05 -16.99 14.10
C LYS A 857 -39.57 -17.18 14.06
N MET A 858 -40.20 -17.00 12.90
CA MET A 858 -41.65 -17.20 12.72
C MET A 858 -42.03 -17.28 11.25
N ASP A 859 -43.29 -17.63 10.95
CA ASP A 859 -43.83 -17.60 9.59
C ASP A 859 -44.02 -16.17 9.07
N PHE A 860 -43.79 -15.95 7.77
CA PHE A 860 -43.92 -14.64 7.11
C PHE A 860 -45.32 -14.01 7.26
N GLY A 861 -46.38 -14.81 7.14
CA GLY A 861 -47.75 -14.33 7.30
C GLY A 861 -48.02 -13.87 8.73
N LYS A 862 -47.46 -14.58 9.72
CA LYS A 862 -47.51 -14.17 11.13
C LYS A 862 -46.71 -12.89 11.38
N PHE A 863 -45.48 -12.80 10.85
CA PHE A 863 -44.65 -11.59 10.93
C PHE A 863 -45.41 -10.35 10.45
N GLY A 864 -46.05 -10.44 9.28
CA GLY A 864 -46.83 -9.35 8.73
C GLY A 864 -48.08 -9.01 9.55
N THR A 865 -48.86 -10.03 9.95
CA THR A 865 -50.09 -9.82 10.72
C THR A 865 -49.80 -9.21 12.09
N ASP A 866 -48.81 -9.72 12.81
CA ASP A 866 -48.42 -9.22 14.14
C ASP A 866 -47.85 -7.81 14.04
N THR A 867 -47.02 -7.50 13.02
CA THR A 867 -46.48 -6.15 12.79
C THR A 867 -47.60 -5.12 12.70
N VAL A 868 -48.61 -5.39 11.86
CA VAL A 868 -49.74 -4.47 11.66
C VAL A 868 -50.59 -4.37 12.93
N ALA A 869 -50.90 -5.50 13.57
CA ALA A 869 -51.76 -5.54 14.74
C ALA A 869 -51.15 -4.82 15.96
N LEU A 870 -49.87 -5.05 16.23
CA LEU A 870 -49.17 -4.46 17.38
C LEU A 870 -48.96 -2.94 17.23
N ASN A 871 -48.92 -2.45 15.98
CA ASN A 871 -48.65 -1.06 15.63
C ASN A 871 -49.84 -0.35 14.97
N ALA A 872 -51.07 -0.80 15.22
CA ALA A 872 -52.27 -0.13 14.71
C ALA A 872 -52.51 1.25 15.36
N ASN A 873 -52.20 1.39 16.66
CA ASN A 873 -52.28 2.63 17.43
C ASN A 873 -51.19 2.67 18.54
N PRO A 874 -49.90 2.69 18.17
CA PRO A 874 -48.83 2.74 19.16
C PRO A 874 -48.77 4.13 19.81
N PRO A 875 -48.25 4.25 21.05
CA PRO A 875 -47.84 5.55 21.57
C PRO A 875 -46.87 6.24 20.60
N ALA A 876 -46.86 7.57 20.60
CA ALA A 876 -45.97 8.33 19.73
C ALA A 876 -44.50 7.92 19.94
N GLY A 877 -43.76 7.71 18.86
CA GLY A 877 -42.36 7.27 18.93
C GLY A 877 -42.20 5.86 19.51
N THR A 878 -43.18 4.96 19.36
CA THR A 878 -43.07 3.58 19.84
C THR A 878 -43.29 2.60 18.69
N PHE A 879 -42.44 1.59 18.60
CA PHE A 879 -42.59 0.44 17.72
C PHE A 879 -42.58 -0.85 18.54
N ARG A 880 -43.52 -1.75 18.27
CA ARG A 880 -43.58 -3.09 18.89
C ARG A 880 -43.31 -4.14 17.82
N SER A 881 -42.26 -4.93 18.00
CA SER A 881 -41.88 -5.95 17.04
C SER A 881 -42.69 -7.25 17.22
N PRO A 882 -42.87 -8.04 16.15
CA PRO A 882 -43.56 -9.34 16.21
C PRO A 882 -42.93 -10.35 17.17
N ASP A 883 -41.62 -10.28 17.39
CA ASP A 883 -40.85 -11.14 18.30
C ASP A 883 -40.83 -10.64 19.75
N GLY A 884 -41.64 -9.62 20.07
CA GLY A 884 -41.96 -9.25 21.45
C GLY A 884 -41.12 -8.12 22.03
N HIS A 885 -40.35 -7.40 21.23
CA HIS A 885 -39.59 -6.24 21.68
C HIS A 885 -40.40 -4.94 21.53
N THR A 886 -40.17 -3.99 22.42
CA THR A 886 -40.74 -2.63 22.36
C THR A 886 -39.62 -1.62 22.30
N PHE A 887 -39.59 -0.83 21.23
CA PHE A 887 -38.63 0.24 20.99
C PHE A 887 -39.33 1.59 21.16
N VAL A 888 -38.80 2.44 22.04
CA VAL A 888 -39.21 3.84 22.14
C VAL A 888 -38.12 4.69 21.52
N PHE A 889 -38.47 5.49 20.52
CA PHE A 889 -37.52 6.22 19.70
C PHE A 889 -37.99 7.65 19.39
N ASN A 890 -37.03 8.47 18.95
CA ASN A 890 -37.28 9.76 18.35
C ASN A 890 -36.36 9.93 17.13
N PHE A 891 -36.76 10.79 16.19
CA PHE A 891 -35.97 11.07 14.99
C PHE A 891 -34.81 12.07 15.24
N GLY A 892 -34.54 12.45 16.49
CA GLY A 892 -33.58 13.50 16.86
C GLY A 892 -34.20 14.79 17.35
N LYS A 893 -33.50 15.49 18.25
CA LYS A 893 -33.71 16.91 18.54
C LYS A 893 -32.48 17.68 18.08
N ASP A 894 -32.67 18.89 17.55
CA ASP A 894 -31.59 19.68 16.94
C ASP A 894 -30.46 20.06 17.91
N ASP A 895 -30.72 20.00 19.22
CA ASP A 895 -29.86 20.59 20.24
C ASP A 895 -28.93 19.57 20.94
N ASP A 896 -29.10 18.26 20.69
CA ASP A 896 -28.33 17.20 21.37
C ASP A 896 -28.08 15.98 20.47
N LYS A 897 -26.96 16.01 19.73
CA LYS A 897 -26.55 14.94 18.80
C LYS A 897 -26.01 13.67 19.48
N TYR A 898 -25.85 13.67 20.81
CA TYR A 898 -25.33 12.52 21.57
C TYR A 898 -26.40 11.85 22.44
N ALA A 899 -27.63 12.35 22.42
CA ALA A 899 -28.79 11.63 22.94
C ALA A 899 -29.07 10.37 22.13
N ALA A 900 -29.40 9.27 22.81
CA ALA A 900 -29.84 8.06 22.14
C ALA A 900 -31.17 8.31 21.40
N GLN A 901 -31.20 7.98 20.10
CA GLN A 901 -32.41 8.10 19.29
C GLN A 901 -33.37 6.94 19.52
N VAL A 902 -32.86 5.73 19.78
CA VAL A 902 -33.61 4.69 20.48
C VAL A 902 -33.46 4.96 21.97
N THR A 903 -34.47 5.58 22.57
CA THR A 903 -34.45 6.04 23.96
C THR A 903 -34.73 4.92 24.96
N SER A 904 -35.46 3.87 24.56
CA SER A 904 -35.69 2.69 25.40
C SER A 904 -35.94 1.45 24.57
N VAL A 905 -35.50 0.30 25.10
CA VAL A 905 -35.78 -1.04 24.57
C VAL A 905 -36.33 -1.87 25.73
N ASP A 906 -37.52 -2.44 25.58
CA ASP A 906 -38.19 -3.27 26.58
C ASP A 906 -38.30 -2.61 27.97
N GLY A 907 -38.50 -1.29 27.98
CA GLY A 907 -38.60 -0.50 29.21
C GLY A 907 -37.25 -0.12 29.82
N ILE A 908 -36.14 -0.57 29.26
CA ILE A 908 -34.78 -0.19 29.67
C ILE A 908 -34.37 1.08 28.91
N THR A 909 -34.17 2.18 29.63
CA THR A 909 -33.71 3.45 29.05
C THR A 909 -32.28 3.31 28.53
N GLN A 910 -32.02 3.80 27.32
CA GLN A 910 -30.68 3.85 26.74
C GLN A 910 -29.91 5.05 27.28
N PRO A 911 -28.60 4.89 27.58
CA PRO A 911 -27.81 5.98 28.12
C PRO A 911 -27.60 7.08 27.09
N HIS A 912 -27.31 8.29 27.56
CA HIS A 912 -26.71 9.31 26.71
C HIS A 912 -25.30 8.83 26.32
N TRP A 913 -24.92 8.92 25.04
CA TRP A 913 -23.66 8.32 24.56
C TRP A 913 -22.43 8.95 25.25
N SER A 914 -22.51 10.22 25.66
CA SER A 914 -21.42 10.84 26.42
C SER A 914 -21.15 10.26 27.82
N ALA A 915 -22.03 9.38 28.31
CA ALA A 915 -21.87 8.70 29.59
C ALA A 915 -21.32 7.26 29.44
N THR A 916 -21.10 6.79 28.20
CA THR A 916 -20.54 5.47 27.92
C THR A 916 -19.02 5.51 27.84
N GLY A 917 -18.36 4.36 28.04
CA GLY A 917 -16.95 4.21 27.71
C GLY A 917 -16.69 4.09 26.20
N LEU A 918 -15.43 3.88 25.82
CA LEU A 918 -15.01 3.81 24.41
C LEU A 918 -15.76 2.75 23.60
N ALA A 919 -16.02 1.58 24.20
CA ALA A 919 -16.66 0.45 23.53
C ALA A 919 -17.66 -0.25 24.44
N GLN A 920 -18.83 -0.60 23.91
CA GLN A 920 -19.86 -1.36 24.62
C GLN A 920 -20.38 -2.49 23.72
N GLY A 921 -20.19 -3.73 24.15
CA GLY A 921 -20.68 -4.89 23.44
C GLY A 921 -20.16 -6.20 24.03
N PRO A 922 -20.59 -7.35 23.50
CA PRO A 922 -20.19 -8.64 24.02
C PRO A 922 -18.77 -9.05 23.63
N THR A 923 -18.18 -8.42 22.60
CA THR A 923 -16.81 -8.75 22.14
C THR A 923 -15.79 -7.75 22.65
N LEU A 924 -16.08 -6.45 22.56
CA LEU A 924 -15.17 -5.39 22.99
C LEU A 924 -15.87 -4.49 24.01
N ARG A 925 -15.22 -4.25 25.16
CA ARG A 925 -15.81 -3.47 26.25
C ARG A 925 -14.80 -2.52 26.88
N SER A 926 -15.26 -1.34 27.27
CA SER A 926 -14.60 -0.42 28.18
C SER A 926 -15.64 0.26 29.07
N ASP A 927 -15.30 0.44 30.35
CA ASP A 927 -16.15 1.15 31.30
C ASP A 927 -15.96 2.69 31.22
N GLY A 928 -14.93 3.16 30.51
CA GLY A 928 -14.60 4.58 30.41
C GLY A 928 -13.68 4.92 29.23
N HIS A 929 -12.91 6.00 29.39
CA HIS A 929 -11.93 6.51 28.42
C HIS A 929 -10.52 6.59 29.04
N ASP A 930 -10.21 5.70 29.97
CA ASP A 930 -8.95 5.71 30.73
C ASP A 930 -7.85 4.85 30.09
N GLY A 931 -8.16 4.07 29.06
CA GLY A 931 -7.22 3.19 28.36
C GLY A 931 -7.37 1.71 28.74
N TYR A 932 -8.43 1.33 29.46
CA TYR A 932 -8.77 -0.06 29.76
C TYR A 932 -9.78 -0.62 28.74
N LEU A 933 -9.44 -1.75 28.11
CA LEU A 933 -10.29 -2.47 27.15
C LEU A 933 -10.28 -3.98 27.43
N GLU A 934 -11.42 -4.64 27.20
CA GLU A 934 -11.56 -6.09 27.27
C GLU A 934 -12.02 -6.66 25.93
N ILE A 935 -11.29 -7.65 25.42
CA ILE A 935 -11.66 -8.45 24.26
C ILE A 935 -12.12 -9.83 24.76
N LYS A 936 -13.39 -10.14 24.57
CA LYS A 936 -13.98 -11.46 24.82
C LYS A 936 -14.02 -12.29 23.55
N TYR A 937 -13.66 -13.56 23.66
CA TYR A 937 -13.61 -14.46 22.53
C TYR A 937 -14.99 -15.07 22.28
N PRO A 938 -15.53 -15.02 21.05
CA PRO A 938 -16.74 -15.76 20.71
C PRO A 938 -16.54 -17.25 20.99
N LYS A 939 -17.57 -17.92 21.54
CA LYS A 939 -17.59 -19.38 21.82
C LYS A 939 -16.47 -19.88 22.74
N CYS A 940 -15.80 -18.99 23.46
CA CYS A 940 -14.76 -19.30 24.43
C CYS A 940 -14.95 -18.47 25.70
N ASP A 941 -14.74 -19.07 26.87
CA ASP A 941 -14.61 -18.34 28.14
C ASP A 941 -13.24 -17.66 28.27
N ALA A 942 -12.71 -17.11 27.19
CA ALA A 942 -11.43 -16.41 27.17
C ALA A 942 -11.65 -14.89 27.11
N THR A 943 -10.86 -14.16 27.88
CA THR A 943 -10.85 -12.69 27.88
C THR A 943 -9.42 -12.19 27.83
N THR A 944 -9.13 -11.30 26.88
CA THR A 944 -7.89 -10.53 26.83
C THR A 944 -8.15 -9.13 27.34
N VAL A 945 -7.44 -8.74 28.38
CA VAL A 945 -7.43 -7.38 28.93
C VAL A 945 -6.29 -6.61 28.28
N LEU A 946 -6.60 -5.48 27.68
CA LEU A 946 -5.66 -4.47 27.21
C LEU A 946 -5.67 -3.33 28.22
N ASP A 947 -4.70 -3.30 29.13
CA ASP A 947 -4.62 -2.27 30.17
C ASP A 947 -3.54 -1.25 29.80
N TYR A 948 -4.00 -0.10 29.33
CA TYR A 948 -3.16 1.04 29.01
C TYR A 948 -3.53 2.26 29.87
N ARG A 949 -3.97 2.07 31.11
CA ARG A 949 -4.28 3.20 32.02
C ARG A 949 -3.04 3.94 32.50
N ASP A 950 -1.95 3.21 32.71
CA ASP A 950 -0.63 3.77 32.95
C ASP A 950 0.17 3.79 31.65
N ALA A 951 0.36 4.99 31.08
CA ALA A 951 1.10 5.17 29.84
C ALA A 951 2.53 4.59 29.93
N ALA A 952 3.15 4.64 31.11
CA ALA A 952 4.51 4.15 31.29
C ALA A 952 4.59 2.62 31.39
N ASN A 953 3.48 1.92 31.63
CA ASN A 953 3.44 0.47 31.85
C ASN A 953 2.23 -0.18 31.16
N PRO A 954 2.11 -0.11 29.83
CA PRO A 954 1.05 -0.84 29.10
C PRO A 954 1.20 -2.34 29.30
N SER A 955 0.08 -3.05 29.42
CA SER A 955 0.07 -4.50 29.59
C SER A 955 -1.09 -5.18 28.85
N ILE A 956 -0.84 -6.41 28.42
CA ILE A 956 -1.85 -7.30 27.84
C ILE A 956 -1.88 -8.57 28.68
N THR A 957 -3.06 -8.95 29.15
CA THR A 957 -3.24 -10.18 29.93
C THR A 957 -4.40 -10.99 29.38
N THR A 958 -4.14 -12.23 28.96
CA THR A 958 -5.19 -13.15 28.52
C THR A 958 -5.49 -14.18 29.58
N GLN A 959 -6.75 -14.23 30.01
CA GLN A 959 -7.29 -15.33 30.80
C GLN A 959 -7.93 -16.32 29.83
N TRP A 960 -7.32 -17.50 29.70
CA TRP A 960 -7.86 -18.58 28.88
C TRP A 960 -8.89 -19.38 29.69
N GLY A 961 -10.09 -19.52 29.14
CA GLY A 961 -11.11 -20.44 29.66
C GLY A 961 -11.31 -21.65 28.76
N THR A 962 -12.49 -22.25 28.86
CA THR A 962 -12.87 -23.39 28.01
C THR A 962 -13.37 -22.86 26.66
N CYS A 963 -12.93 -23.47 25.56
CA CYS A 963 -13.37 -23.15 24.21
C CYS A 963 -14.21 -24.31 23.66
N HIS A 964 -15.31 -23.98 22.98
CA HIS A 964 -16.25 -24.94 22.40
C HIS A 964 -16.06 -25.14 20.90
#